data_AF-A0AAD9W487-F1
#
_entry.id   AF-A0AAD9W487-F1
#
_cell.length_a   1.000
_cell.length_b   1.000
_cell.length_c   1.000
_cell.angle_alpha   90.00
_cell.angle_beta   90.00
_cell.angle_gamma   90.00
#
_symmetry.space_group_name_H-M   'P 1'
#
loop_
_entity.id
_entity.type
_entity.pdbx_description
1 polymer ?
#
loop_
_entity_poly.entity_id
_entity_poly.type
_entity_poly.pdbx_seq_one_letter_code
_entity_poly.pdbx_strand_id
1 'polypeptide(L)'
;MGTAFVGYVAGSTSIIRPLPREDPIWTSNTYRRYNVQGNPSTQDVCIKRIPLSKIRPELLEKEGDLALEFCRGVWAGWGYHSQRRILANKYQAQTSDQLWSPRDLATSNYEPGTRITDHFEVVEKTPSAITVRCGDSPSRNPGPRESDGLFVMYAEVDKERGEVELGLKSCFFDSKNKHDGILGPMPKYMEKAHQWYSRLWMVSASRWVVGRWGRLRVWSNSALGTRPSEFMQALLHGQVHIGFLEDRTGFVHGRTTTLERGVEDGSRQLATLMVERRVQFNAARSDAAVQNLYNTFKVDAANNQFFQPANSTNISSRELGIIGYSGPWAAEWASEVSHGLSVRAQAPAAASSAGSGGRWETIIPEKAAARQEHNWEDPMTTLSHTEFGLWLALDPLRHVHPVLVSHPNHFDIGTGLEARREGNMTANDTTTSAASEPAALDQTKTATSAKGVEKKSAPSHPLGPLTANEITQSSDLIRAQWPEGTKFQFKVVTLLEPPKTELAPYLEAERAGRPVKSIDRRSQVVYYLRNTDKLHEAVVNLSTAKVESNVRLGPFIHAPGDGEEIIAIEKAMLADPGVQAELEKLKLPEGSVVVSDPWIYGSDGVHEGLFSDHKRVKQCFLYMRDPQNSREEDSCHYAFPLPISPVVDTVDYKVTRIDIVPTGKDTTVKPLEAWKGPVPPNEYIPEAQPNGLRKDLKPLRVVQPEGASFTVEEFSADGLGKVIKWQKWEFKVGFNQREGMVLYDMHYDGKPLFYRLSLSDMAIPYADPRHPFHKKQAFDLGDVGAGIMANNLSLGCDCLGSIYYISSVLADTEGKPQDYPNVVCIHEQDSGLLWKHTNYRTNRAVAVRNRELVLQTILTVSNYEYILAWNFSLAGDITYEVRATGILSTQPVDLDLTKEPHPYGTVVHPGVLAAYHQHFFSLRVDPMIAGAENQQVVYEEAHALPRDAKENPHGVGYTVKRTPITTSGGYDLDTTNNRTFKIVNTGVKNPVNGSSVAYKLHVPPMQPILADAESYHHRRAEFADHSIYVTRYAENELFAGGYYTNQSRGGTGVRAWAGRQDDLAPAAAGSPGPVVWVQFGINHIPRVEDFPVMPMEMLKVTMRPVNFFDRNPALDVPPSRQEFNCSVGLNGVADGVAELKIGEGGKPCCQ
;
A
#
# COMPACT_ATOMS: atom_id res chain seq x y z
N MET A 1 11.64 -7.64 -9.80
CA MET A 1 12.80 -8.56 -9.99
C MET A 1 14.15 -7.98 -9.54
N GLY A 2 14.55 -6.77 -9.95
CA GLY A 2 15.93 -6.26 -9.76
C GLY A 2 16.49 -6.35 -8.32
N THR A 3 15.71 -5.95 -7.31
CA THR A 3 16.08 -6.03 -5.88
C THR A 3 16.41 -7.45 -5.42
N ALA A 4 15.62 -8.45 -5.82
CA ALA A 4 15.87 -9.85 -5.47
C ALA A 4 17.17 -10.38 -6.10
N PHE A 5 17.50 -9.96 -7.32
CA PHE A 5 18.76 -10.32 -7.97
C PHE A 5 19.97 -9.67 -7.27
N VAL A 6 19.90 -8.39 -6.92
CA VAL A 6 20.94 -7.70 -6.15
C VAL A 6 21.11 -8.34 -4.77
N GLY A 7 20.02 -8.69 -4.09
CA GLY A 7 20.04 -9.44 -2.82
C GLY A 7 20.71 -10.81 -2.95
N TYR A 8 20.38 -11.59 -3.99
CA TYR A 8 21.02 -12.87 -4.27
C TYR A 8 22.52 -12.72 -4.58
N VAL A 9 22.92 -11.72 -5.36
CA VAL A 9 24.34 -11.44 -5.65
C VAL A 9 25.08 -11.04 -4.37
N ALA A 10 24.47 -10.22 -3.52
CA ALA A 10 25.04 -9.80 -2.24
C ALA A 10 25.17 -10.93 -1.22
N GLY A 11 24.14 -11.78 -1.09
CA GLY A 11 24.09 -12.87 -0.11
C GLY A 11 24.82 -14.15 -0.54
N SER A 12 25.01 -14.38 -1.84
CA SER A 12 25.74 -15.57 -2.36
C SER A 12 27.22 -15.35 -2.61
N THR A 13 27.79 -14.22 -2.17
CA THR A 13 29.22 -13.89 -2.25
C THR A 13 29.68 -13.07 -1.04
N SER A 14 30.94 -13.20 -0.65
CA SER A 14 31.60 -12.37 0.37
C SER A 14 32.61 -11.44 -0.28
N ILE A 15 32.87 -10.27 0.32
CA ILE A 15 33.99 -9.37 -0.04
C ILE A 15 34.85 -9.16 1.21
N ILE A 16 36.14 -9.47 1.11
CA ILE A 16 37.13 -9.13 2.15
C ILE A 16 37.96 -7.95 1.63
N ARG A 17 38.07 -6.89 2.46
CA ARG A 17 38.97 -5.74 2.25
C ARG A 17 39.39 -5.13 3.61
N PRO A 18 40.63 -4.62 3.75
CA PRO A 18 41.78 -4.99 2.93
C PRO A 18 42.01 -6.51 2.98
N LEU A 19 42.87 -7.04 2.11
CA LEU A 19 43.34 -8.41 2.25
C LEU A 19 44.13 -8.56 3.57
N PRO A 20 44.17 -9.76 4.18
CA PRO A 20 45.04 -10.03 5.32
C PRO A 20 46.50 -9.66 5.03
N ARG A 21 47.29 -9.29 6.05
CA ARG A 21 48.73 -9.01 5.87
C ARG A 21 49.52 -10.28 5.54
N GLU A 22 48.92 -11.42 5.83
CA GLU A 22 49.39 -12.78 5.67
C GLU A 22 49.02 -13.37 4.29
N ASP A 23 48.32 -12.61 3.43
CA ASP A 23 47.89 -13.07 2.10
C ASP A 23 49.11 -13.40 1.20
N PRO A 24 49.16 -14.60 0.57
CA PRO A 24 50.26 -14.99 -0.30
C PRO A 24 50.57 -14.02 -1.46
N ILE A 25 49.64 -13.14 -1.85
CA ILE A 25 49.90 -12.16 -2.91
C ILE A 25 51.02 -11.18 -2.53
N TRP A 26 51.21 -10.86 -1.25
CA TRP A 26 52.27 -9.95 -0.80
C TRP A 26 53.67 -10.55 -0.89
N THR A 27 53.77 -11.88 -0.80
CA THR A 27 55.04 -12.61 -0.91
C THR A 27 55.27 -13.19 -2.30
N SER A 28 54.27 -13.14 -3.19
CA SER A 28 54.35 -13.56 -4.59
C SER A 28 55.42 -12.80 -5.38
N ASN A 29 56.21 -13.56 -6.14
CA ASN A 29 57.17 -12.99 -7.11
C ASN A 29 56.46 -12.21 -8.22
N THR A 30 55.25 -12.61 -8.61
CA THR A 30 54.44 -11.91 -9.63
C THR A 30 53.98 -10.54 -9.15
N TYR A 31 53.56 -10.41 -7.88
CA TYR A 31 53.22 -9.11 -7.31
C TYR A 31 54.43 -8.17 -7.26
N ARG A 32 55.58 -8.64 -6.76
CA ARG A 32 56.83 -7.84 -6.75
C ARG A 32 57.31 -7.47 -8.16
N ARG A 33 57.14 -8.37 -9.13
CA ARG A 33 57.59 -8.17 -10.53
C ARG A 33 56.80 -7.08 -11.25
N TYR A 34 55.52 -6.89 -10.92
CA TYR A 34 54.69 -5.87 -11.57
C TYR A 34 54.55 -4.62 -10.72
N ASN A 35 54.40 -4.71 -9.40
CA ASN A 35 54.46 -3.55 -8.50
C ASN A 35 55.93 -3.18 -8.16
N VAL A 36 56.72 -2.86 -9.19
CA VAL A 36 58.18 -2.62 -9.07
C VAL A 36 58.53 -1.42 -8.18
N GLN A 37 57.59 -0.48 -8.01
CA GLN A 37 57.73 0.70 -7.16
C GLN A 37 57.36 0.45 -5.69
N GLY A 38 56.81 -0.73 -5.35
CA GLY A 38 56.31 -1.03 -4.02
C GLY A 38 55.24 -0.04 -3.56
N ASN A 39 54.30 0.29 -4.43
CA ASN A 39 53.20 1.21 -4.14
C ASN A 39 52.06 0.53 -3.36
N PRO A 40 51.29 1.27 -2.55
CA PRO A 40 50.04 0.77 -1.99
C PRO A 40 49.07 0.37 -3.12
N SER A 41 48.29 -0.68 -2.90
CA SER A 41 47.33 -1.19 -3.88
C SER A 41 45.88 -1.06 -3.38
N THR A 42 44.97 -0.79 -4.30
CA THR A 42 43.52 -0.94 -4.06
C THR A 42 43.20 -2.42 -4.17
N GLN A 43 42.57 -2.98 -3.14
CA GLN A 43 42.60 -4.41 -2.89
C GLN A 43 41.27 -4.95 -2.33
N ASP A 44 40.82 -6.05 -2.90
CA ASP A 44 39.66 -6.83 -2.45
C ASP A 44 39.77 -8.29 -2.90
N VAL A 45 39.10 -9.20 -2.20
CA VAL A 45 38.78 -10.51 -2.74
C VAL A 45 37.29 -10.77 -2.62
N CYS A 46 36.66 -11.12 -3.74
CA CYS A 46 35.31 -11.66 -3.79
C CYS A 46 35.40 -13.19 -3.67
N ILE A 47 34.79 -13.78 -2.65
CA ILE A 47 34.81 -15.24 -2.41
C ILE A 47 33.38 -15.81 -2.53
N LYS A 48 33.28 -17.06 -2.99
CA LYS A 48 32.04 -17.84 -2.97
C LYS A 48 32.34 -19.28 -2.59
N ARG A 49 31.73 -19.74 -1.49
CA ARG A 49 31.82 -21.12 -1.03
C ARG A 49 30.67 -21.96 -1.57
N ILE A 50 30.97 -23.20 -1.98
CA ILE A 50 30.05 -24.10 -2.68
C ILE A 50 30.26 -25.53 -2.13
N PRO A 51 29.24 -26.21 -1.57
CA PRO A 51 29.37 -27.60 -1.12
C PRO A 51 29.87 -28.54 -2.22
N LEU A 52 30.77 -29.47 -1.89
CA LEU A 52 31.36 -30.42 -2.85
C LEU A 52 30.31 -31.25 -3.58
N SER A 53 29.20 -31.57 -2.92
CA SER A 53 28.03 -32.24 -3.51
C SER A 53 27.33 -31.47 -4.64
N LYS A 54 27.68 -30.20 -4.85
CA LYS A 54 27.20 -29.36 -5.96
C LYS A 54 28.27 -29.10 -7.03
N ILE A 55 29.53 -29.49 -6.81
CA ILE A 55 30.60 -29.34 -7.81
C ILE A 55 30.50 -30.46 -8.84
N ARG A 56 30.87 -30.17 -10.10
CA ARG A 56 31.02 -31.15 -11.17
C ARG A 56 32.11 -32.18 -10.80
N PRO A 57 31.79 -33.47 -10.64
CA PRO A 57 32.75 -34.47 -10.14
C PRO A 57 34.04 -34.52 -10.95
N GLU A 58 33.96 -34.38 -12.27
CA GLU A 58 35.12 -34.45 -13.17
C GLU A 58 36.13 -33.31 -12.94
N LEU A 59 35.73 -32.20 -12.30
CA LEU A 59 36.63 -31.11 -11.94
C LEU A 59 37.39 -31.36 -10.62
N LEU A 60 37.02 -32.41 -9.88
CA LEU A 60 37.67 -32.84 -8.64
C LEU A 60 38.63 -34.02 -8.85
N GLU A 61 38.58 -34.68 -10.02
CA GLU A 61 39.43 -35.82 -10.39
C GLU A 61 40.88 -35.41 -10.70
N LYS A 62 41.10 -34.16 -11.12
CA LYS A 62 42.41 -33.66 -11.59
C LYS A 62 42.71 -32.25 -11.11
N GLU A 63 43.88 -32.11 -10.47
CA GLU A 63 44.42 -30.82 -10.05
C GLU A 63 44.58 -29.85 -11.23
N GLY A 64 44.24 -28.57 -11.04
CA GLY A 64 44.18 -27.57 -12.12
C GLY A 64 42.81 -27.36 -12.76
N ASP A 65 41.99 -28.42 -12.92
CA ASP A 65 40.83 -28.34 -13.81
C ASP A 65 39.68 -27.51 -13.22
N LEU A 66 39.52 -27.52 -11.89
CA LEU A 66 38.56 -26.66 -11.18
C LEU A 66 38.89 -25.17 -11.31
N ALA A 67 40.16 -24.77 -11.16
CA ALA A 67 40.60 -23.38 -11.25
C ALA A 67 40.55 -22.88 -12.71
N LEU A 68 40.88 -23.75 -13.67
CA LEU A 68 40.78 -23.48 -15.10
C LEU A 68 39.31 -23.28 -15.54
N GLU A 69 38.39 -24.15 -15.13
CA GLU A 69 36.98 -24.02 -15.49
C GLU A 69 36.31 -22.82 -14.80
N PHE A 70 36.74 -22.45 -13.58
CA PHE A 70 36.35 -21.20 -12.94
C PHE A 70 36.84 -19.97 -13.72
N CYS A 71 38.10 -19.94 -14.16
CA CYS A 71 38.67 -18.88 -15.00
C CYS A 71 37.92 -18.74 -16.34
N ARG A 72 37.63 -19.85 -17.03
CA ARG A 72 36.73 -19.88 -18.20
C ARG A 72 35.37 -19.27 -17.89
N GLY A 73 34.79 -19.61 -16.74
CA GLY A 73 33.51 -19.07 -16.28
C GLY A 73 33.50 -17.55 -16.02
N VAL A 74 34.65 -16.96 -15.67
CA VAL A 74 34.80 -15.50 -15.55
C VAL A 74 34.72 -14.86 -16.93
N TRP A 75 35.61 -15.24 -17.86
CA TRP A 75 35.75 -14.56 -19.15
C TRP A 75 34.70 -14.94 -20.21
N ALA A 76 34.24 -16.19 -20.25
CA ALA A 76 33.17 -16.63 -21.15
C ALA A 76 31.76 -16.40 -20.58
N GLY A 77 31.66 -16.07 -19.29
CA GLY A 77 30.41 -15.83 -18.58
C GLY A 77 29.71 -14.52 -18.95
N TRP A 78 28.43 -14.43 -18.57
CA TRP A 78 27.62 -13.23 -18.83
C TRP A 78 28.12 -12.01 -18.03
N GLY A 79 28.75 -12.20 -16.87
CA GLY A 79 29.27 -11.12 -16.04
C GLY A 79 30.33 -10.24 -16.71
N TYR A 80 31.09 -10.82 -17.66
CA TYR A 80 32.13 -10.10 -18.42
C TYR A 80 31.64 -9.55 -19.77
N HIS A 81 30.47 -10.00 -20.25
CA HIS A 81 29.99 -9.73 -21.61
C HIS A 81 30.00 -8.24 -21.98
N SER A 82 29.54 -7.37 -21.06
CA SER A 82 29.40 -5.93 -21.30
C SER A 82 30.74 -5.22 -21.46
N GLN A 83 31.70 -5.44 -20.54
CA GLN A 83 33.04 -4.84 -20.66
C GLN A 83 33.75 -5.35 -21.91
N ARG A 84 33.65 -6.65 -22.22
CA ARG A 84 34.21 -7.20 -23.45
C ARG A 84 33.67 -6.52 -24.71
N ARG A 85 32.37 -6.20 -24.75
CA ARG A 85 31.75 -5.50 -25.89
C ARG A 85 32.23 -4.04 -26.01
N ILE A 86 32.53 -3.38 -24.88
CA ILE A 86 33.16 -2.05 -24.84
C ILE A 86 34.61 -2.12 -25.33
N LEU A 87 35.40 -3.08 -24.84
CA LEU A 87 36.78 -3.32 -25.25
C LEU A 87 36.87 -3.70 -26.75
N ALA A 88 35.89 -4.46 -27.25
CA ALA A 88 35.83 -4.88 -28.66
C ALA A 88 35.83 -3.67 -29.60
N ASN A 89 34.95 -2.69 -29.33
CA ASN A 89 34.87 -1.44 -30.08
C ASN A 89 36.18 -0.61 -30.00
N LYS A 90 36.99 -0.76 -28.95
CA LYS A 90 38.22 0.02 -28.72
C LYS A 90 39.50 -0.63 -29.26
N TYR A 91 39.57 -1.97 -29.29
CA TYR A 91 40.82 -2.70 -29.56
C TYR A 91 40.71 -3.89 -30.52
N GLN A 92 39.55 -4.54 -30.71
CA GLN A 92 39.48 -5.84 -31.40
C GLN A 92 39.96 -5.79 -32.86
N ALA A 93 39.69 -4.70 -33.58
CA ALA A 93 40.14 -4.49 -34.96
C ALA A 93 41.67 -4.42 -35.11
N GLN A 94 42.42 -4.25 -34.02
CA GLN A 94 43.88 -4.12 -33.99
C GLN A 94 44.57 -5.29 -33.26
N THR A 95 43.80 -6.19 -32.65
CA THR A 95 44.27 -7.27 -31.77
C THR A 95 43.46 -8.55 -31.94
N SER A 96 43.08 -8.86 -33.18
CA SER A 96 42.25 -10.00 -33.56
C SER A 96 42.90 -11.38 -33.30
N ASP A 97 44.20 -11.40 -32.99
CA ASP A 97 44.99 -12.54 -32.53
C ASP A 97 44.68 -12.95 -31.07
N GLN A 98 44.08 -12.06 -30.28
CA GLN A 98 43.78 -12.30 -28.87
C GLN A 98 42.43 -13.01 -28.64
N LEU A 99 42.21 -13.48 -27.42
CA LEU A 99 40.94 -14.12 -27.07
C LEU A 99 39.79 -13.09 -26.98
N TRP A 100 38.86 -13.18 -27.95
CA TRP A 100 37.70 -12.29 -28.05
C TRP A 100 36.35 -13.02 -28.02
N SER A 101 36.15 -14.11 -28.77
CA SER A 101 34.82 -14.74 -28.85
C SER A 101 34.48 -15.52 -27.56
N PRO A 102 33.19 -15.69 -27.22
CA PRO A 102 32.80 -16.43 -26.02
C PRO A 102 33.12 -17.93 -26.14
N ARG A 103 33.33 -18.43 -27.37
CA ARG A 103 33.79 -19.80 -27.62
C ARG A 103 35.26 -19.94 -27.22
N ASP A 104 36.12 -19.05 -27.69
CA ASP A 104 37.57 -19.14 -27.49
C ASP A 104 37.93 -18.94 -26.01
N LEU A 105 37.23 -18.02 -25.34
CA LEU A 105 37.33 -17.83 -23.89
C LEU A 105 36.81 -19.04 -23.09
N ALA A 106 35.84 -19.80 -23.62
CA ALA A 106 35.34 -21.02 -22.99
C ALA A 106 36.24 -22.24 -23.22
N THR A 107 37.04 -22.26 -24.29
CA THR A 107 37.91 -23.40 -24.65
C THR A 107 39.40 -23.19 -24.35
N SER A 108 39.84 -21.95 -24.11
CA SER A 108 41.24 -21.64 -23.78
C SER A 108 41.73 -22.39 -22.54
N ASN A 109 43.03 -22.70 -22.52
CA ASN A 109 43.73 -23.25 -21.36
C ASN A 109 44.39 -22.17 -20.48
N TYR A 110 44.38 -20.90 -20.91
CA TYR A 110 44.93 -19.75 -20.18
C TYR A 110 46.37 -19.97 -19.70
N GLU A 111 47.28 -20.32 -20.62
CA GLU A 111 48.71 -20.40 -20.30
C GLU A 111 49.35 -19.01 -20.18
N PRO A 112 50.44 -18.83 -19.41
CA PRO A 112 51.15 -17.56 -19.33
C PRO A 112 51.53 -17.00 -20.72
N GLY A 113 51.30 -15.70 -20.93
CA GLY A 113 51.38 -15.03 -22.22
C GLY A 113 50.04 -14.98 -23.00
N THR A 114 49.00 -15.70 -22.57
CA THR A 114 47.66 -15.60 -23.17
C THR A 114 47.09 -14.19 -22.98
N ARG A 115 46.77 -13.50 -24.08
CA ARG A 115 46.16 -12.16 -24.05
C ARG A 115 44.66 -12.21 -24.32
N ILE A 116 43.93 -11.36 -23.62
CA ILE A 116 42.46 -11.34 -23.56
C ILE A 116 42.02 -9.89 -23.78
N THR A 117 41.27 -9.65 -24.85
CA THR A 117 40.56 -8.37 -25.15
C THR A 117 41.40 -7.08 -25.18
N ASP A 118 42.72 -7.20 -25.33
CA ASP A 118 43.73 -6.15 -25.20
C ASP A 118 43.62 -5.26 -23.96
N HIS A 119 43.23 -5.87 -22.84
CA HIS A 119 43.24 -5.23 -21.52
C HIS A 119 43.77 -6.18 -20.42
N PHE A 120 43.96 -7.46 -20.75
CA PHE A 120 44.29 -8.52 -19.80
C PHE A 120 45.33 -9.48 -20.40
N GLU A 121 46.29 -9.91 -19.58
CA GLU A 121 47.38 -10.81 -19.98
C GLU A 121 47.64 -11.83 -18.85
N VAL A 122 47.55 -13.13 -19.14
CA VAL A 122 47.88 -14.17 -18.15
C VAL A 122 49.38 -14.13 -17.88
N VAL A 123 49.78 -13.99 -16.61
CA VAL A 123 51.18 -13.85 -16.21
C VAL A 123 51.71 -15.03 -15.38
N GLU A 124 50.81 -15.78 -14.74
CA GLU A 124 51.15 -16.94 -13.91
C GLU A 124 49.95 -17.90 -13.83
N LYS A 125 50.21 -19.19 -13.73
CA LYS A 125 49.21 -20.25 -13.61
C LYS A 125 49.76 -21.39 -12.76
N THR A 126 48.96 -21.86 -11.82
CA THR A 126 49.23 -22.97 -10.90
C THR A 126 48.04 -23.95 -10.92
N PRO A 127 48.13 -25.11 -10.23
CA PRO A 127 46.99 -26.02 -10.12
C PRO A 127 45.79 -25.47 -9.32
N SER A 128 45.98 -24.41 -8.52
CA SER A 128 44.92 -23.78 -7.72
C SER A 128 44.51 -22.39 -8.19
N ALA A 129 45.30 -21.70 -9.03
CA ALA A 129 45.05 -20.31 -9.41
C ALA A 129 45.56 -19.92 -10.81
N ILE A 130 44.90 -18.95 -11.43
CA ILE A 130 45.34 -18.25 -12.65
C ILE A 130 45.42 -16.75 -12.36
N THR A 131 46.61 -16.17 -12.56
CA THR A 131 46.91 -14.76 -12.33
C THR A 131 46.98 -14.00 -13.65
N VAL A 132 46.25 -12.90 -13.75
CA VAL A 132 46.08 -12.07 -14.94
C VAL A 132 46.42 -10.61 -14.62
N ARG A 133 47.34 -10.03 -15.38
CA ARG A 133 47.69 -8.60 -15.30
C ARG A 133 46.65 -7.76 -16.06
N CYS A 134 46.30 -6.59 -15.53
CA CYS A 134 45.23 -5.73 -16.06
C CYS A 134 45.64 -4.23 -16.11
N GLY A 135 44.66 -3.33 -16.16
CA GLY A 135 44.83 -1.88 -16.05
C GLY A 135 44.94 -1.15 -17.39
N ASP A 136 45.84 -1.60 -18.27
CA ASP A 136 46.02 -1.04 -19.62
C ASP A 136 46.50 -2.08 -20.64
N SER A 137 46.46 -1.72 -21.92
CA SER A 137 46.71 -2.58 -23.08
C SER A 137 48.09 -3.25 -23.05
N PRO A 138 48.18 -4.60 -23.09
CA PRO A 138 49.44 -5.32 -23.18
C PRO A 138 50.11 -5.23 -24.56
N SER A 139 49.37 -4.85 -25.60
CA SER A 139 49.94 -4.63 -26.95
C SER A 139 50.52 -3.24 -27.13
N ARG A 140 49.95 -2.22 -26.48
CA ARG A 140 50.43 -0.83 -26.55
C ARG A 140 51.44 -0.51 -25.45
N ASN A 141 51.17 -0.95 -24.22
CA ASN A 141 51.99 -0.67 -23.03
C ASN A 141 52.40 -1.98 -22.32
N PRO A 142 53.40 -2.71 -22.85
CA PRO A 142 53.90 -3.97 -22.26
C PRO A 142 54.73 -3.73 -20.98
N GLY A 143 55.42 -2.59 -20.88
CA GLY A 143 56.21 -2.18 -19.71
C GLY A 143 55.36 -1.75 -18.51
N PRO A 144 55.92 -1.01 -17.54
CA PRO A 144 55.18 -0.43 -16.42
C PRO A 144 54.10 0.58 -16.87
N ARG A 145 53.01 0.68 -16.10
CA ARG A 145 51.77 1.39 -16.43
C ARG A 145 51.30 2.26 -15.27
N GLU A 146 50.59 3.33 -15.59
CA GLU A 146 49.94 4.23 -14.61
C GLU A 146 48.67 3.59 -14.02
N SER A 147 47.95 2.82 -14.84
CA SER A 147 46.98 1.83 -14.38
C SER A 147 47.54 0.42 -14.61
N ASP A 148 47.90 -0.26 -13.53
CA ASP A 148 48.33 -1.66 -13.52
C ASP A 148 47.58 -2.44 -12.43
N GLY A 149 47.72 -3.75 -12.44
CA GLY A 149 47.15 -4.58 -11.40
C GLY A 149 47.18 -6.06 -11.71
N LEU A 150 46.84 -6.87 -10.71
CA LEU A 150 46.70 -8.32 -10.80
C LEU A 150 45.30 -8.75 -10.35
N PHE A 151 44.65 -9.55 -11.19
CA PHE A 151 43.55 -10.42 -10.81
C PHE A 151 44.07 -11.83 -10.56
N VAL A 152 43.71 -12.44 -9.44
CA VAL A 152 43.95 -13.88 -9.19
C VAL A 152 42.60 -14.58 -9.08
N MET A 153 42.34 -15.50 -10.01
CA MET A 153 41.18 -16.41 -9.97
C MET A 153 41.66 -17.72 -9.38
N TYR A 154 41.24 -18.04 -8.16
CA TYR A 154 41.62 -19.27 -7.46
C TYR A 154 40.43 -20.15 -7.10
N ALA A 155 40.69 -21.44 -6.94
CA ALA A 155 39.75 -22.43 -6.45
C ALA A 155 40.46 -23.40 -5.50
N GLU A 156 39.97 -23.50 -4.26
CA GLU A 156 40.54 -24.34 -3.21
C GLU A 156 39.49 -25.33 -2.66
N VAL A 157 39.91 -26.57 -2.41
CA VAL A 157 39.05 -27.66 -1.95
C VAL A 157 39.22 -27.85 -0.44
N ASP A 158 38.27 -27.34 0.34
CA ASP A 158 38.20 -27.49 1.79
C ASP A 158 37.56 -28.84 2.14
N LYS A 159 38.40 -29.87 2.30
CA LYS A 159 37.96 -31.24 2.61
C LYS A 159 37.41 -31.40 4.03
N GLU A 160 37.75 -30.50 4.96
CA GLU A 160 37.25 -30.56 6.35
C GLU A 160 35.84 -29.98 6.46
N ARG A 161 35.55 -28.91 5.70
CA ARG A 161 34.21 -28.29 5.64
C ARG A 161 33.31 -28.89 4.55
N GLY A 162 33.87 -29.70 3.65
CA GLY A 162 33.12 -30.36 2.58
C GLY A 162 32.72 -29.41 1.45
N GLU A 163 33.51 -28.37 1.17
CA GLU A 163 33.19 -27.30 0.22
C GLU A 163 34.38 -26.88 -0.65
N VAL A 164 34.09 -26.14 -1.72
CA VAL A 164 35.06 -25.41 -2.54
C VAL A 164 34.92 -23.93 -2.25
N GLU A 165 36.02 -23.25 -1.96
CA GLU A 165 36.08 -21.79 -2.08
C GLU A 165 36.56 -21.40 -3.49
N LEU A 166 35.75 -20.63 -4.20
CA LEU A 166 36.16 -19.88 -5.38
C LEU A 166 36.49 -18.45 -4.96
N GLY A 167 37.60 -17.90 -5.45
CA GLY A 167 38.01 -16.53 -5.14
C GLY A 167 38.46 -15.73 -6.36
N LEU A 168 37.97 -14.49 -6.45
CA LEU A 168 38.42 -13.47 -7.40
C LEU A 168 39.08 -12.35 -6.60
N LYS A 169 40.41 -12.39 -6.53
CA LYS A 169 41.25 -11.42 -5.82
C LYS A 169 41.72 -10.33 -6.79
N SER A 170 41.68 -9.07 -6.36
CA SER A 170 41.99 -7.90 -7.18
C SER A 170 43.00 -7.03 -6.42
N CYS A 171 44.11 -6.65 -7.07
CA CYS A 171 45.09 -5.70 -6.54
C CYS A 171 45.53 -4.72 -7.64
N PHE A 172 45.07 -3.47 -7.58
CA PHE A 172 45.42 -2.40 -8.54
C PHE A 172 46.46 -1.44 -7.97
N PHE A 173 47.44 -1.04 -8.78
CA PHE A 173 48.56 -0.18 -8.39
C PHE A 173 49.11 0.58 -9.62
N ASP A 174 49.82 1.69 -9.40
CA ASP A 174 50.73 2.24 -10.40
C ASP A 174 52.03 1.44 -10.36
N SER A 175 52.56 1.02 -11.51
CA SER A 175 53.88 0.40 -11.63
C SER A 175 54.93 1.30 -12.28
N LYS A 176 54.50 2.37 -12.95
CA LYS A 176 55.35 3.34 -13.65
C LYS A 176 55.91 4.39 -12.68
N ASN A 177 55.04 5.06 -11.91
CA ASN A 177 55.42 6.15 -11.00
C ASN A 177 55.45 5.69 -9.54
N LYS A 178 56.26 6.33 -8.70
CA LYS A 178 56.27 6.11 -7.25
C LYS A 178 55.23 7.01 -6.56
N HIS A 179 54.46 6.44 -5.65
CA HIS A 179 53.49 7.18 -4.82
C HIS A 179 53.79 6.99 -3.33
N ASP A 180 53.62 8.06 -2.56
CA ASP A 180 53.76 8.08 -1.11
C ASP A 180 52.39 8.02 -0.42
N GLY A 181 52.24 7.12 0.56
CA GLY A 181 51.00 6.96 1.33
C GLY A 181 50.71 5.50 1.68
N ILE A 182 49.45 5.24 2.08
CA ILE A 182 48.94 3.90 2.43
C ILE A 182 47.66 3.51 1.67
N LEU A 183 47.21 4.35 0.73
CA LEU A 183 45.99 4.16 -0.05
C LEU A 183 46.35 3.85 -1.50
N GLY A 184 45.66 2.88 -2.11
CA GLY A 184 45.81 2.55 -3.51
C GLY A 184 45.25 3.63 -4.47
N PRO A 185 45.53 3.52 -5.77
CA PRO A 185 45.24 4.57 -6.75
C PRO A 185 43.74 4.75 -7.06
N MET A 186 42.88 3.80 -6.70
CA MET A 186 41.45 3.86 -7.04
C MET A 186 40.64 4.59 -5.95
N PRO A 187 39.86 5.63 -6.29
CA PRO A 187 38.98 6.33 -5.34
C PRO A 187 37.91 5.44 -4.71
N LYS A 188 37.52 5.73 -3.46
CA LYS A 188 36.55 4.95 -2.64
C LYS A 188 35.18 4.69 -3.30
N TYR A 189 34.76 5.49 -4.28
CA TYR A 189 33.51 5.25 -5.03
C TYR A 189 33.71 4.23 -6.17
N MET A 190 34.84 4.31 -6.88
CA MET A 190 35.25 3.32 -7.89
C MET A 190 35.52 1.97 -7.24
N GLU A 191 36.16 1.95 -6.06
CA GLU A 191 36.41 0.75 -5.26
C GLU A 191 35.10 -0.01 -4.96
N LYS A 192 34.03 0.71 -4.56
CA LYS A 192 32.70 0.15 -4.33
C LYS A 192 32.03 -0.36 -5.62
N ALA A 193 32.20 0.34 -6.74
CA ALA A 193 31.65 -0.08 -8.03
C ALA A 193 32.32 -1.36 -8.54
N HIS A 194 33.65 -1.42 -8.45
CA HIS A 194 34.46 -2.60 -8.74
C HIS A 194 34.03 -3.81 -7.89
N GLN A 195 33.84 -3.64 -6.58
CA GLN A 195 33.40 -4.74 -5.70
C GLN A 195 32.03 -5.33 -6.09
N TRP A 196 31.07 -4.53 -6.56
CA TRP A 196 29.83 -5.05 -7.11
C TRP A 196 30.02 -5.80 -8.43
N TYR A 197 30.95 -5.33 -9.27
CA TYR A 197 31.31 -5.97 -10.53
C TYR A 197 32.02 -7.32 -10.31
N SER A 198 32.96 -7.40 -9.36
CA SER A 198 33.58 -8.65 -8.88
C SER A 198 32.55 -9.68 -8.41
N ARG A 199 31.50 -9.25 -7.70
CA ARG A 199 30.39 -10.13 -7.28
C ARG A 199 29.59 -10.67 -8.47
N LEU A 200 29.34 -9.85 -9.50
CA LEU A 200 28.67 -10.28 -10.73
C LEU A 200 29.53 -11.29 -11.51
N TRP A 201 30.84 -11.07 -11.63
CA TRP A 201 31.78 -12.03 -12.20
C TRP A 201 31.76 -13.36 -11.44
N MET A 202 31.86 -13.32 -10.10
CA MET A 202 31.84 -14.51 -9.25
C MET A 202 30.53 -15.30 -9.38
N VAL A 203 29.38 -14.63 -9.39
CA VAL A 203 28.07 -15.29 -9.57
C VAL A 203 27.90 -15.85 -10.98
N SER A 204 28.47 -15.20 -12.00
CA SER A 204 28.53 -15.70 -13.38
C SER A 204 29.41 -16.97 -13.48
N ALA A 205 30.63 -16.90 -12.98
CA ALA A 205 31.65 -17.93 -13.10
C ALA A 205 31.33 -19.20 -12.29
N SER A 206 30.79 -19.04 -11.08
CA SER A 206 30.42 -20.17 -10.21
C SER A 206 29.42 -21.16 -10.82
N ARG A 207 28.70 -20.78 -11.89
CA ARG A 207 27.80 -21.70 -12.63
C ARG A 207 28.53 -22.72 -13.50
N TRP A 208 29.79 -22.47 -13.87
CA TRP A 208 30.56 -23.35 -14.76
C TRP A 208 31.13 -24.57 -14.05
N VAL A 209 31.39 -24.46 -12.75
CA VAL A 209 31.92 -25.55 -11.91
C VAL A 209 30.83 -26.37 -11.20
N VAL A 210 29.56 -26.00 -11.34
CA VAL A 210 28.43 -26.62 -10.62
C VAL A 210 27.70 -27.68 -11.47
N GLY A 211 27.32 -28.79 -10.83
CA GLY A 211 26.65 -29.92 -11.43
C GLY A 211 25.18 -29.64 -11.75
N ARG A 212 24.74 -30.13 -12.93
CA ARG A 212 23.48 -29.80 -13.63
C ARG A 212 23.48 -28.36 -14.21
N TRP A 213 23.16 -28.25 -15.51
CA TRP A 213 23.13 -27.02 -16.33
C TRP A 213 24.49 -26.40 -16.75
N GLY A 214 25.58 -27.18 -16.75
CA GLY A 214 26.96 -26.71 -16.95
C GLY A 214 27.60 -26.76 -18.36
N ARG A 215 26.84 -26.75 -19.48
CA ARG A 215 27.37 -26.49 -20.84
C ARG A 215 26.43 -25.63 -21.67
N LEU A 216 26.99 -24.83 -22.57
CA LEU A 216 26.36 -23.63 -23.14
C LEU A 216 25.24 -23.93 -24.17
N ARG A 217 24.12 -23.18 -24.10
CA ARG A 217 23.63 -22.49 -25.32
C ARG A 217 24.54 -21.26 -25.52
N VAL A 218 25.35 -21.25 -26.57
CA VAL A 218 26.03 -20.02 -27.00
C VAL A 218 24.95 -19.09 -27.56
N TRP A 219 24.78 -17.91 -26.98
CA TRP A 219 23.82 -16.92 -27.47
C TRP A 219 24.24 -16.43 -28.86
N SER A 220 23.51 -16.83 -29.90
CA SER A 220 23.69 -16.39 -31.28
C SER A 220 22.99 -15.05 -31.51
N ASN A 221 23.69 -14.08 -32.11
CA ASN A 221 23.14 -12.78 -32.45
C ASN A 221 21.99 -12.92 -33.47
N SER A 222 20.74 -12.81 -33.02
CA SER A 222 19.55 -12.74 -33.88
C SER A 222 18.31 -12.19 -33.18
N ALA A 223 18.13 -12.49 -31.88
CA ALA A 223 16.98 -12.03 -31.09
C ALA A 223 17.34 -10.92 -30.09
N LEU A 224 17.37 -9.66 -30.56
CA LEU A 224 17.11 -8.41 -29.80
C LEU A 224 17.41 -7.20 -30.71
N GLY A 225 16.37 -6.65 -31.34
CA GLY A 225 16.47 -5.51 -32.28
C GLY A 225 16.25 -4.14 -31.62
N THR A 226 16.91 -3.87 -30.49
CA THR A 226 16.75 -2.61 -29.71
C THR A 226 18.08 -1.90 -29.50
N ARG A 227 18.06 -0.57 -29.33
CA ARG A 227 19.29 0.26 -29.31
C ARG A 227 19.90 0.33 -27.90
N PRO A 228 21.23 0.49 -27.75
CA PRO A 228 21.89 0.42 -26.44
C PRO A 228 21.41 1.43 -25.39
N SER A 229 20.92 2.60 -25.83
CA SER A 229 20.35 3.65 -24.97
C SER A 229 19.10 3.20 -24.22
N GLU A 230 18.24 2.42 -24.87
CA GLU A 230 16.94 2.00 -24.34
C GLU A 230 17.10 0.96 -23.22
N PHE A 231 18.04 0.03 -23.37
CA PHE A 231 18.30 -1.01 -22.37
C PHE A 231 18.87 -0.46 -21.04
N MET A 232 19.73 0.57 -21.11
CA MET A 232 20.24 1.24 -19.91
C MET A 232 19.19 2.14 -19.24
N GLN A 233 18.34 2.83 -20.01
CA GLN A 233 17.21 3.58 -19.45
C GLN A 233 16.18 2.66 -18.78
N ALA A 234 15.83 1.53 -19.40
CA ALA A 234 14.86 0.58 -18.83
C ALA A 234 15.33 -0.03 -17.49
N LEU A 235 16.65 -0.22 -17.32
CA LEU A 235 17.26 -0.66 -16.06
C LEU A 235 17.27 0.42 -14.95
N LEU A 236 17.27 1.71 -15.32
CA LEU A 236 17.19 2.84 -14.38
C LEU A 236 15.75 3.24 -14.05
N HIS A 237 14.80 3.00 -14.95
CA HIS A 237 13.37 3.33 -14.79
C HIS A 237 12.47 2.11 -14.47
N GLY A 238 13.03 0.91 -14.35
CA GLY A 238 12.35 -0.26 -13.77
C GLY A 238 11.34 -0.99 -14.66
N GLN A 239 11.30 -0.70 -15.96
CA GLN A 239 10.31 -1.26 -16.90
C GLN A 239 10.91 -2.29 -17.88
N VAL A 240 11.09 -3.54 -17.42
CA VAL A 240 11.18 -4.72 -18.30
C VAL A 240 10.54 -5.93 -17.60
N HIS A 241 9.55 -6.57 -18.23
CA HIS A 241 9.14 -7.93 -17.87
C HIS A 241 10.06 -8.95 -18.53
N ILE A 242 10.66 -9.83 -17.74
CA ILE A 242 11.41 -11.00 -18.23
C ILE A 242 10.62 -12.25 -17.86
N GLY A 243 9.93 -12.83 -18.84
CA GLY A 243 9.29 -14.14 -18.69
C GLY A 243 10.31 -15.27 -18.80
N PHE A 244 10.24 -16.23 -17.87
CA PHE A 244 10.95 -17.51 -18.01
C PHE A 244 10.07 -18.47 -18.83
N LEU A 245 10.51 -18.80 -20.03
CA LEU A 245 9.91 -19.88 -20.83
C LEU A 245 10.57 -21.22 -20.46
N GLU A 246 9.81 -22.13 -19.87
CA GLU A 246 10.15 -23.55 -19.86
C GLU A 246 9.78 -24.16 -21.22
N ASP A 247 10.79 -24.40 -22.06
CA ASP A 247 10.61 -24.82 -23.45
C ASP A 247 10.41 -26.34 -23.57
N ARG A 248 9.15 -26.80 -23.43
CA ARG A 248 8.73 -28.14 -23.89
C ARG A 248 8.58 -28.16 -25.41
N THR A 249 9.64 -28.46 -26.15
CA THR A 249 9.49 -28.92 -27.54
C THR A 249 10.44 -30.04 -27.92
N GLY A 250 9.89 -31.07 -28.57
CA GLY A 250 10.64 -32.11 -29.27
C GLY A 250 9.88 -32.52 -30.52
N PHE A 251 10.20 -31.91 -31.66
CA PHE A 251 9.74 -32.34 -32.98
C PHE A 251 10.83 -32.07 -34.03
N VAL A 252 11.06 -33.05 -34.91
CA VAL A 252 12.11 -33.01 -35.94
C VAL A 252 11.52 -32.61 -37.29
N HIS A 253 12.30 -31.86 -38.07
CA HIS A 253 11.92 -31.36 -39.39
C HIS A 253 11.97 -32.47 -40.45
N GLY A 254 11.01 -32.48 -41.39
CA GLY A 254 11.03 -33.26 -42.62
C GLY A 254 10.42 -32.45 -43.77
N ARG A 255 11.07 -32.42 -44.94
CA ARG A 255 10.67 -31.56 -46.08
C ARG A 255 10.32 -32.37 -47.33
N THR A 256 9.21 -31.98 -47.97
CA THR A 256 8.91 -32.02 -49.41
C THR A 256 9.36 -33.23 -50.26
N THR A 257 8.37 -33.94 -50.83
CA THR A 257 8.43 -34.36 -52.25
C THR A 257 7.03 -34.48 -52.86
N THR A 258 6.94 -34.46 -54.19
CA THR A 258 5.72 -34.51 -55.02
C THR A 258 5.29 -35.94 -55.39
N LEU A 259 3.99 -36.19 -55.62
CA LEU A 259 3.41 -36.47 -56.96
C LEU A 259 1.91 -36.89 -56.93
N GLU A 260 1.18 -36.38 -57.93
CA GLU A 260 0.05 -36.97 -58.72
C GLU A 260 -1.17 -37.75 -58.15
N ARG A 261 -2.32 -37.40 -58.77
CA ARG A 261 -3.57 -38.17 -59.04
C ARG A 261 -4.60 -38.39 -57.92
N GLY A 262 -5.86 -38.13 -58.29
CA GLY A 262 -7.08 -38.28 -57.48
C GLY A 262 -8.17 -37.34 -58.00
N VAL A 263 -8.90 -37.76 -59.04
CA VAL A 263 -10.07 -37.06 -59.62
C VAL A 263 -11.32 -37.89 -59.30
N GLU A 264 -12.52 -37.31 -59.48
CA GLU A 264 -13.85 -37.91 -59.25
C GLU A 264 -14.27 -37.94 -57.76
N ASP A 265 -15.49 -37.53 -57.37
CA ASP A 265 -16.59 -36.87 -58.10
C ASP A 265 -17.52 -36.10 -57.11
N GLY A 266 -18.56 -35.43 -57.60
CA GLY A 266 -19.78 -35.13 -56.82
C GLY A 266 -20.03 -33.67 -56.51
N SER A 267 -20.51 -32.89 -57.49
CA SER A 267 -21.01 -31.52 -57.27
C SER A 267 -22.53 -31.40 -57.44
N ARG A 268 -23.22 -31.04 -56.34
CA ARG A 268 -24.61 -30.53 -56.18
C ARG A 268 -24.88 -30.46 -54.66
N GLN A 269 -25.70 -29.57 -54.10
CA GLN A 269 -26.67 -28.64 -54.69
C GLN A 269 -26.80 -27.38 -53.79
N LEU A 270 -27.17 -26.23 -54.36
CA LEU A 270 -27.51 -25.02 -53.62
C LEU A 270 -29.00 -24.71 -53.73
N ALA A 271 -29.59 -24.21 -52.64
CA ALA A 271 -30.82 -23.42 -52.50
C ALA A 271 -32.04 -23.72 -53.41
N THR A 272 -33.19 -24.04 -52.80
CA THR A 272 -34.38 -23.14 -52.74
C THR A 272 -35.65 -23.92 -52.37
N LEU A 273 -36.38 -23.45 -51.35
CA LEU A 273 -37.86 -23.40 -51.35
C LEU A 273 -38.38 -22.51 -50.20
N MET A 274 -39.60 -21.98 -50.36
CA MET A 274 -40.26 -21.06 -49.43
C MET A 274 -41.61 -21.65 -48.96
N VAL A 275 -42.03 -21.24 -47.76
CA VAL A 275 -43.41 -20.97 -47.30
C VAL A 275 -44.50 -22.03 -47.57
N GLU A 276 -45.05 -22.60 -46.50
CA GLU A 276 -46.47 -22.50 -46.04
C GLU A 276 -46.49 -22.91 -44.53
N ARG A 277 -47.20 -22.28 -43.58
CA ARG A 277 -48.65 -22.06 -43.38
C ARG A 277 -49.44 -23.39 -43.22
N ARG A 278 -50.37 -23.58 -42.26
CA ARG A 278 -50.86 -22.80 -41.08
C ARG A 278 -51.84 -23.72 -40.30
N VAL A 279 -52.37 -23.29 -39.12
CA VAL A 279 -53.69 -23.72 -38.53
C VAL A 279 -53.75 -25.18 -37.98
N GLN A 280 -54.47 -25.56 -36.92
CA GLN A 280 -55.03 -24.90 -35.70
C GLN A 280 -55.42 -26.01 -34.69
N PHE A 281 -55.52 -25.66 -33.40
CA PHE A 281 -56.69 -25.74 -32.48
C PHE A 281 -56.14 -25.64 -31.03
N ASN A 282 -56.49 -24.65 -30.20
CA ASN A 282 -57.79 -24.34 -29.57
C ASN A 282 -58.26 -25.44 -28.58
N ALA A 283 -58.72 -25.13 -27.36
CA ALA A 283 -58.80 -23.84 -26.62
C ALA A 283 -59.18 -24.09 -25.13
N ALA A 284 -59.51 -22.99 -24.42
CA ALA A 284 -60.29 -22.87 -23.17
C ALA A 284 -59.51 -22.74 -21.84
N ARG A 285 -59.91 -21.90 -20.87
CA ARG A 285 -60.92 -20.79 -20.80
C ARG A 285 -60.52 -19.90 -19.57
N SER A 286 -60.52 -18.55 -19.61
CA SER A 286 -61.64 -17.57 -19.62
C SER A 286 -62.28 -17.34 -18.23
N ASP A 287 -62.84 -16.17 -17.85
CA ASP A 287 -63.03 -14.88 -18.58
C ASP A 287 -63.35 -13.67 -17.63
N ALA A 288 -63.65 -12.51 -18.24
CA ALA A 288 -64.20 -11.23 -17.71
C ALA A 288 -63.20 -10.22 -17.09
N ALA A 289 -63.20 -8.92 -17.42
CA ALA A 289 -63.90 -8.09 -18.44
C ALA A 289 -62.99 -6.85 -18.76
N VAL A 290 -62.92 -6.18 -19.94
CA VAL A 290 -63.93 -5.53 -20.81
C VAL A 290 -64.66 -4.36 -20.09
N GLN A 291 -64.72 -3.10 -20.55
CA GLN A 291 -64.21 -2.34 -21.73
C GLN A 291 -62.97 -1.43 -21.38
N ASN A 292 -62.29 -0.66 -22.25
CA ASN A 292 -62.67 -0.04 -23.53
C ASN A 292 -61.50 0.25 -24.51
N LEU A 293 -61.82 0.68 -25.75
CA LEU A 293 -60.93 0.93 -26.89
C LEU A 293 -60.01 2.17 -26.72
N TYR A 294 -58.80 2.32 -27.31
CA TYR A 294 -58.23 2.04 -28.66
C TYR A 294 -58.35 3.20 -29.67
N ASN A 295 -57.22 3.79 -30.06
CA ASN A 295 -56.82 4.26 -31.42
C ASN A 295 -55.41 4.90 -31.33
N THR A 296 -54.30 4.27 -31.74
CA THR A 296 -53.75 4.12 -33.13
C THR A 296 -53.31 5.48 -33.72
N PHE A 297 -52.05 5.71 -34.14
CA PHE A 297 -51.35 5.04 -35.27
C PHE A 297 -49.80 4.92 -35.20
N LYS A 298 -49.32 3.97 -36.03
CA LYS A 298 -48.02 3.69 -36.68
C LYS A 298 -47.00 4.86 -36.84
N VAL A 299 -45.67 4.69 -36.80
CA VAL A 299 -44.67 3.67 -37.29
C VAL A 299 -44.04 4.00 -38.67
N ASP A 300 -42.72 3.73 -38.77
CA ASP A 300 -41.79 3.76 -39.93
C ASP A 300 -41.25 5.12 -40.47
N ALA A 301 -40.10 5.22 -41.17
CA ALA A 301 -38.79 4.51 -41.07
C ALA A 301 -37.74 5.08 -42.06
N ALA A 302 -36.45 4.94 -41.71
CA ALA A 302 -35.26 4.78 -42.58
C ALA A 302 -34.70 5.93 -43.47
N ASN A 303 -33.40 5.75 -43.79
CA ASN A 303 -32.59 6.28 -44.90
C ASN A 303 -31.93 7.69 -44.89
N ASN A 304 -30.67 7.68 -44.44
CA ASN A 304 -29.45 7.88 -45.26
C ASN A 304 -29.15 9.18 -46.06
N GLN A 305 -27.91 9.64 -45.87
CA GLN A 305 -26.96 10.25 -46.85
C GLN A 305 -27.04 11.75 -47.26
N PHE A 306 -26.00 12.46 -46.83
CA PHE A 306 -25.14 13.42 -47.57
C PHE A 306 -25.61 14.83 -48.00
N PHE A 307 -24.57 15.70 -48.08
CA PHE A 307 -24.43 17.02 -48.72
C PHE A 307 -25.00 18.31 -48.07
N GLN A 308 -24.06 19.27 -47.96
CA GLN A 308 -24.19 20.73 -47.85
C GLN A 308 -24.39 21.37 -49.26
N PRO A 309 -24.57 22.71 -49.42
CA PRO A 309 -25.17 23.74 -48.55
C PRO A 309 -26.13 24.72 -49.30
N ALA A 310 -26.45 25.87 -48.67
CA ALA A 310 -26.66 27.20 -49.27
C ALA A 310 -28.07 27.71 -49.69
N ASN A 311 -28.60 28.60 -48.84
CA ASN A 311 -29.09 29.97 -49.10
C ASN A 311 -30.12 30.33 -50.20
N SER A 312 -30.98 31.30 -49.81
CA SER A 312 -31.65 32.34 -50.63
C SER A 312 -32.89 31.92 -51.46
N THR A 313 -33.99 32.71 -51.56
CA THR A 313 -34.33 34.03 -50.94
C THR A 313 -35.84 34.32 -50.90
N ASN A 314 -36.25 35.17 -49.95
CA ASN A 314 -37.38 36.13 -49.96
C ASN A 314 -38.84 35.68 -50.22
N ILE A 315 -39.72 36.06 -49.28
CA ILE A 315 -40.74 37.11 -49.49
C ILE A 315 -41.10 37.76 -48.12
N SER A 316 -41.63 38.98 -48.12
CA SER A 316 -41.97 39.81 -46.94
C SER A 316 -43.39 39.50 -46.38
N SER A 317 -43.92 40.09 -45.30
CA SER A 317 -43.61 41.36 -44.60
C SER A 317 -44.23 41.49 -43.19
N ARG A 318 -43.53 42.22 -42.30
CA ARG A 318 -44.05 43.01 -41.14
C ARG A 318 -44.79 42.24 -40.01
N GLU A 319 -44.75 42.66 -38.74
CA GLU A 319 -44.23 43.91 -38.15
C GLU A 319 -43.58 43.67 -36.76
N LEU A 320 -42.40 44.28 -36.55
CA LEU A 320 -41.78 44.82 -35.31
C LEU A 320 -41.90 44.05 -33.95
N GLY A 321 -40.85 43.87 -33.13
CA GLY A 321 -39.43 44.29 -33.20
C GLY A 321 -38.87 44.62 -31.78
N ILE A 322 -37.55 44.72 -31.49
CA ILE A 322 -36.30 44.63 -32.28
C ILE A 322 -35.13 44.08 -31.39
N ILE A 323 -34.09 43.53 -32.03
CA ILE A 323 -32.78 43.05 -31.49
C ILE A 323 -31.65 43.84 -32.21
N GLY A 324 -30.47 44.17 -31.68
CA GLY A 324 -29.83 43.95 -30.36
C GLY A 324 -28.28 43.85 -30.49
N TYR A 325 -27.56 43.58 -29.38
CA TYR A 325 -26.11 43.27 -29.29
C TYR A 325 -25.03 44.36 -29.60
N SER A 326 -23.98 44.36 -28.75
CA SER A 326 -22.54 44.66 -28.99
C SER A 326 -21.99 45.98 -29.61
N GLY A 327 -21.64 46.96 -28.75
CA GLY A 327 -20.41 47.81 -28.75
C GLY A 327 -19.99 48.63 -30.00
N PRO A 328 -18.77 49.25 -30.03
CA PRO A 328 -17.89 49.68 -28.92
C PRO A 328 -17.37 51.16 -29.01
N TRP A 329 -16.76 51.65 -27.92
CA TRP A 329 -15.78 52.77 -27.82
C TRP A 329 -16.16 54.26 -28.05
N ALA A 330 -15.80 55.08 -27.03
CA ALA A 330 -15.23 56.45 -27.05
C ALA A 330 -16.10 57.73 -27.10
N ALA A 331 -15.51 58.82 -26.55
CA ALA A 331 -15.80 60.27 -26.71
C ALA A 331 -17.01 60.93 -25.98
N GLU A 332 -16.82 61.18 -24.68
CA GLU A 332 -16.93 62.48 -23.97
C GLU A 332 -17.98 63.60 -24.30
N TRP A 333 -18.76 63.93 -23.24
CA TRP A 333 -18.99 65.27 -22.63
C TRP A 333 -20.10 66.25 -23.08
N ALA A 334 -20.55 67.02 -22.06
CA ALA A 334 -21.45 68.20 -22.05
C ALA A 334 -22.95 68.00 -22.38
N SER A 335 -23.92 68.60 -21.67
CA SER A 335 -23.89 69.36 -20.39
C SER A 335 -25.33 69.64 -19.84
N GLU A 336 -25.44 69.89 -18.52
CA GLU A 336 -26.51 70.67 -17.83
C GLU A 336 -27.98 70.13 -17.77
N VAL A 337 -28.81 70.40 -16.73
CA VAL A 337 -28.56 70.71 -15.28
C VAL A 337 -29.86 70.55 -14.43
N SER A 338 -29.72 70.58 -13.08
CA SER A 338 -30.75 70.80 -12.02
C SER A 338 -31.56 69.58 -11.50
N HIS A 339 -31.92 69.45 -10.21
CA HIS A 339 -31.46 70.13 -8.96
C HIS A 339 -31.86 69.34 -7.68
N GLY A 340 -31.21 69.60 -6.53
CA GLY A 340 -31.56 69.11 -5.17
C GLY A 340 -30.48 68.22 -4.52
N LEU A 341 -29.53 68.76 -3.73
CA LEU A 341 -29.58 68.99 -2.26
C LEU A 341 -29.58 67.69 -1.40
N SER A 342 -28.72 67.47 -0.39
CA SER A 342 -27.60 68.25 0.22
C SER A 342 -26.86 67.35 1.28
N VAL A 343 -25.73 67.63 1.97
CA VAL A 343 -24.75 68.75 1.99
C VAL A 343 -23.43 68.31 2.71
N ARG A 344 -22.24 68.82 2.28
CA ARG A 344 -20.91 68.98 2.98
C ARG A 344 -20.26 67.78 3.74
N ALA A 345 -18.92 67.60 3.78
CA ALA A 345 -17.90 68.64 3.97
C ALA A 345 -16.46 68.36 3.41
N GLN A 346 -15.89 69.42 2.84
CA GLN A 346 -14.51 69.97 2.96
C GLN A 346 -13.22 69.14 2.71
N ALA A 347 -12.26 69.84 2.06
CA ALA A 347 -10.85 69.52 1.78
C ALA A 347 -10.01 70.81 2.12
N PRO A 348 -8.75 71.11 1.67
CA PRO A 348 -7.86 70.47 0.66
C PRO A 348 -6.33 70.50 1.00
N ALA A 349 -5.48 70.44 -0.07
CA ALA A 349 -4.05 70.86 -0.22
C ALA A 349 -2.94 69.77 -0.16
N ALA A 350 -1.81 69.84 -0.91
CA ALA A 350 -1.45 70.56 -2.17
C ALA A 350 -0.04 70.14 -2.74
N ALA A 351 0.20 70.32 -4.05
CA ALA A 351 1.50 70.63 -4.73
C ALA A 351 2.70 69.60 -4.64
N SER A 352 3.83 69.61 -5.40
CA SER A 352 4.29 70.11 -6.74
C SER A 352 5.81 69.76 -6.92
N SER A 353 6.51 69.68 -8.07
CA SER A 353 6.22 69.43 -9.51
C SER A 353 7.54 69.47 -10.36
N ALA A 354 7.64 68.73 -11.48
CA ALA A 354 8.70 68.82 -12.55
C ALA A 354 10.16 68.39 -12.19
N GLY A 355 11.09 68.12 -13.14
CA GLY A 355 10.96 67.86 -14.60
C GLY A 355 12.24 68.13 -15.44
N SER A 356 12.40 67.43 -16.60
CA SER A 356 13.46 67.58 -17.65
C SER A 356 14.92 67.25 -17.25
N GLY A 357 15.90 66.97 -18.13
CA GLY A 357 16.00 66.81 -19.62
C GLY A 357 17.49 66.94 -20.06
N GLY A 358 17.99 66.56 -21.25
CA GLY A 358 17.47 65.84 -22.43
C GLY A 358 18.31 66.17 -23.70
N ARG A 359 18.75 65.19 -24.52
CA ARG A 359 19.46 65.43 -25.82
C ARG A 359 19.28 64.30 -26.86
N TRP A 360 19.43 64.64 -28.15
CA TRP A 360 19.18 63.83 -29.36
C TRP A 360 20.29 64.04 -30.44
N GLU A 361 20.06 63.55 -31.68
CA GLU A 361 20.80 63.80 -32.95
C GLU A 361 22.11 62.99 -33.14
N THR A 362 22.62 62.59 -34.33
CA THR A 362 22.31 62.68 -35.80
C THR A 362 23.28 61.73 -36.57
N ILE A 363 23.18 61.28 -37.84
CA ILE A 363 22.11 60.97 -38.85
C ILE A 363 22.81 60.43 -40.17
N ILE A 364 22.30 59.34 -40.82
CA ILE A 364 22.34 58.98 -42.29
C ILE A 364 23.75 58.54 -42.90
N PRO A 365 23.93 58.04 -44.17
CA PRO A 365 23.89 56.62 -44.65
C PRO A 365 25.09 56.07 -45.48
N GLU A 366 25.05 54.81 -45.98
CA GLU A 366 25.08 54.42 -47.43
C GLU A 366 25.01 52.87 -47.66
N LYS A 367 25.22 52.35 -48.90
CA LYS A 367 24.81 51.00 -49.39
C LYS A 367 25.91 50.14 -50.06
N ALA A 368 25.73 48.81 -50.01
CA ALA A 368 26.26 47.77 -50.92
C ALA A 368 27.81 47.55 -50.94
N ALA A 369 28.40 46.48 -51.49
CA ALA A 369 27.87 45.32 -52.25
C ALA A 369 28.44 43.96 -51.72
N ALA A 370 28.56 42.90 -52.55
CA ALA A 370 28.69 41.49 -52.09
C ALA A 370 29.75 40.63 -52.82
N ARG A 371 29.98 39.41 -52.27
CA ARG A 371 30.91 38.32 -52.69
C ARG A 371 32.40 38.56 -52.30
N GLN A 372 33.27 37.54 -52.16
CA GLN A 372 33.21 36.13 -52.62
C GLN A 372 33.87 35.12 -51.63
N GLU A 373 33.85 33.83 -52.01
CA GLU A 373 34.40 32.61 -51.37
C GLU A 373 35.91 32.67 -50.96
N HIS A 374 36.56 31.69 -50.28
CA HIS A 374 36.32 30.23 -50.15
C HIS A 374 37.01 29.61 -48.90
N ASN A 375 36.76 28.31 -48.67
CA ASN A 375 37.49 27.36 -47.78
C ASN A 375 37.43 27.51 -46.25
N TRP A 376 36.65 26.62 -45.62
CA TRP A 376 37.05 25.87 -44.42
C TRP A 376 36.60 24.41 -44.59
N GLU A 377 37.42 23.45 -44.12
CA GLU A 377 37.13 22.01 -44.19
C GLU A 377 36.32 21.52 -42.97
N ASP A 378 35.71 20.35 -43.10
CA ASP A 378 34.78 19.74 -42.15
C ASP A 378 35.46 19.32 -40.82
N PRO A 379 34.81 19.56 -39.66
CA PRO A 379 34.77 18.48 -38.69
C PRO A 379 33.36 18.23 -38.09
N MET A 380 32.79 17.07 -38.42
CA MET A 380 31.79 16.42 -37.58
C MET A 380 32.33 16.24 -36.15
N THR A 381 31.74 16.91 -35.14
CA THR A 381 31.22 16.31 -33.89
C THR A 381 30.84 17.38 -32.87
N THR A 382 29.53 17.64 -32.71
CA THR A 382 28.98 18.37 -31.55
C THR A 382 27.68 17.70 -31.09
N LEU A 383 27.82 16.62 -30.32
CA LEU A 383 26.69 15.99 -29.62
C LEU A 383 26.52 16.62 -28.22
N SER A 384 25.26 16.75 -27.79
CA SER A 384 24.88 17.39 -26.53
C SER A 384 25.29 16.58 -25.30
N HIS A 385 25.71 17.28 -24.23
CA HIS A 385 26.06 16.67 -22.95
C HIS A 385 24.86 15.98 -22.28
N THR A 386 24.71 14.66 -22.48
CA THR A 386 23.79 13.83 -21.65
C THR A 386 24.25 12.36 -21.48
N GLU A 387 25.52 12.06 -21.77
CA GLU A 387 26.13 10.75 -21.48
C GLU A 387 27.40 10.90 -20.63
N PHE A 388 27.28 10.83 -19.30
CA PHE A 388 28.44 10.89 -18.39
C PHE A 388 28.29 9.95 -17.18
N GLY A 389 28.07 8.66 -17.47
CA GLY A 389 27.87 7.61 -16.45
C GLY A 389 28.75 6.36 -16.58
N LEU A 390 29.51 6.19 -17.68
CA LEU A 390 30.24 4.94 -17.96
C LEU A 390 31.70 5.14 -18.45
N TRP A 391 32.24 6.37 -18.40
CA TRP A 391 33.52 6.72 -19.02
C TRP A 391 34.72 6.86 -18.06
N LEU A 392 34.48 6.88 -16.73
CA LEU A 392 35.51 7.14 -15.71
C LEU A 392 36.10 5.87 -15.06
N ALA A 393 36.03 4.73 -15.74
CA ALA A 393 36.49 3.43 -15.22
C ALA A 393 37.85 2.96 -15.79
N LEU A 394 38.59 3.83 -16.49
CA LEU A 394 39.74 3.40 -17.33
C LEU A 394 41.00 4.29 -17.25
N ASP A 395 41.07 5.28 -16.37
CA ASP A 395 42.31 6.04 -16.10
C ASP A 395 42.27 6.70 -14.70
N PRO A 396 43.15 6.32 -13.74
CA PRO A 396 43.03 6.76 -12.34
C PRO A 396 43.96 7.92 -11.90
N LEU A 397 44.92 8.38 -12.70
CA LEU A 397 46.03 9.20 -12.16
C LEU A 397 46.33 10.52 -12.90
N ARG A 398 45.94 11.65 -12.29
CA ARG A 398 46.69 12.91 -12.37
C ARG A 398 46.70 13.68 -11.05
N HIS A 399 47.89 14.14 -10.67
CA HIS A 399 48.22 15.09 -9.59
C HIS A 399 48.06 14.60 -8.13
N VAL A 400 49.20 14.28 -7.52
CA VAL A 400 49.43 14.27 -6.06
C VAL A 400 50.77 14.97 -5.81
N HIS A 401 50.88 15.76 -4.74
CA HIS A 401 52.15 16.04 -4.07
C HIS A 401 51.94 16.03 -2.53
N PRO A 402 52.96 15.67 -1.73
CA PRO A 402 52.78 15.21 -0.35
C PRO A 402 53.17 16.27 0.70
N VAL A 403 53.10 15.92 2.00
CA VAL A 403 54.23 16.13 2.96
C VAL A 403 54.01 15.47 4.36
N LEU A 404 55.01 14.66 4.75
CA LEU A 404 55.52 14.30 6.10
C LEU A 404 54.68 13.55 7.17
N VAL A 405 55.47 13.07 8.15
CA VAL A 405 55.20 12.10 9.22
C VAL A 405 55.81 12.61 10.52
N SER A 406 55.17 12.42 11.68
CA SER A 406 55.87 12.34 12.97
C SER A 406 55.10 11.56 14.07
N HIS A 407 55.89 10.94 14.92
CA HIS A 407 55.64 10.29 16.23
C HIS A 407 56.92 10.60 17.06
N PRO A 408 57.07 10.32 18.39
CA PRO A 408 56.28 9.37 19.20
C PRO A 408 55.99 9.81 20.68
N ASN A 409 55.50 8.87 21.50
CA ASN A 409 55.70 8.72 22.97
C ASN A 409 55.00 9.72 23.94
N HIS A 410 54.65 9.34 25.19
CA HIS A 410 54.72 8.06 25.93
C HIS A 410 53.77 8.04 27.16
N PHE A 411 53.33 6.83 27.58
CA PHE A 411 52.99 6.42 28.98
C PHE A 411 51.81 7.11 29.72
N ASP A 412 51.08 6.49 30.67
CA ASP A 412 51.01 5.09 31.15
C ASP A 412 49.62 4.77 31.75
N ILE A 413 49.34 3.50 32.09
CA ILE A 413 48.70 3.02 33.34
C ILE A 413 48.63 1.48 33.30
N GLY A 414 49.13 0.83 34.35
CA GLY A 414 49.35 -0.61 34.41
C GLY A 414 48.21 -1.47 34.97
N THR A 415 48.02 -2.62 34.31
CA THR A 415 47.46 -3.91 34.73
C THR A 415 47.36 -4.26 36.23
N GLY A 416 46.32 -5.03 36.57
CA GLY A 416 46.32 -6.02 37.67
C GLY A 416 45.62 -7.32 37.22
N LEU A 417 46.17 -8.48 37.56
CA LEU A 417 45.63 -9.81 37.25
C LEU A 417 45.19 -10.54 38.54
N GLU A 418 44.25 -11.48 38.42
CA GLU A 418 44.44 -12.87 38.91
C GLU A 418 43.43 -13.84 38.24
N ALA A 419 43.65 -15.16 38.34
CA ALA A 419 42.93 -16.15 37.50
C ALA A 419 42.92 -17.61 38.02
N ARG A 420 41.81 -18.33 37.68
CA ARG A 420 41.63 -19.81 37.72
C ARG A 420 41.58 -20.44 39.15
N ARG A 421 41.06 -21.66 39.41
CA ARG A 421 40.69 -22.81 38.53
C ARG A 421 39.62 -23.78 39.15
N GLU A 422 39.22 -24.78 38.35
CA GLU A 422 38.40 -26.01 38.57
C GLU A 422 38.70 -26.82 39.87
N GLY A 423 37.86 -27.73 40.41
CA GLY A 423 36.50 -28.21 40.03
C GLY A 423 36.07 -29.55 40.72
N ASN A 424 34.95 -30.15 40.25
CA ASN A 424 34.42 -31.54 40.43
C ASN A 424 33.73 -32.07 41.74
N MET A 425 32.41 -32.33 41.59
CA MET A 425 31.60 -33.55 41.91
C MET A 425 31.82 -34.43 43.17
N THR A 426 30.72 -34.64 43.92
CA THR A 426 30.14 -35.94 44.36
C THR A 426 28.62 -35.77 44.64
N ALA A 427 27.87 -36.87 44.83
CA ALA A 427 26.43 -36.89 45.12
C ALA A 427 26.03 -38.03 46.08
N ASN A 428 24.80 -37.99 46.64
CA ASN A 428 24.18 -38.95 47.58
C ASN A 428 24.88 -39.06 48.96
N ASP A 429 24.22 -39.19 50.13
CA ASP A 429 22.82 -39.05 50.59
C ASP A 429 22.89 -38.38 52.01
N THR A 430 21.87 -37.90 52.73
CA THR A 430 20.44 -38.29 52.85
C THR A 430 19.60 -37.07 53.33
N THR A 431 18.26 -37.14 53.31
CA THR A 431 17.36 -35.97 53.35
C THR A 431 16.58 -35.69 54.64
N THR A 432 16.57 -34.42 55.07
CA THR A 432 15.49 -33.68 55.80
C THR A 432 15.79 -32.16 55.66
N SER A 433 14.85 -31.20 55.58
CA SER A 433 13.37 -31.24 55.61
C SER A 433 12.74 -29.97 54.98
N ALA A 434 11.68 -30.15 54.18
CA ALA A 434 10.55 -29.25 53.85
C ALA A 434 10.66 -27.70 53.89
N ALA A 435 10.27 -27.07 52.77
CA ALA A 435 9.53 -25.81 52.67
C ALA A 435 8.68 -25.84 51.38
N SER A 436 7.49 -25.23 51.36
CA SER A 436 6.54 -25.35 50.23
C SER A 436 5.73 -24.08 49.92
N GLU A 437 5.28 -24.04 48.66
CA GLU A 437 4.44 -23.08 47.91
C GLU A 437 3.47 -22.13 48.67
N PRO A 438 3.28 -20.89 48.17
CA PRO A 438 2.19 -20.00 48.60
C PRO A 438 0.91 -20.18 47.74
N ALA A 439 -0.25 -20.21 48.41
CA ALA A 439 -1.57 -20.19 47.77
C ALA A 439 -2.27 -18.81 47.91
N ALA A 440 -3.39 -18.63 47.22
CA ALA A 440 -4.13 -17.37 47.14
C ALA A 440 -4.71 -16.87 48.48
N LEU A 441 -5.02 -15.57 48.55
CA LEU A 441 -5.72 -14.97 49.71
C LEU A 441 -6.73 -13.89 49.25
N ASP A 442 -7.98 -14.11 49.65
CA ASP A 442 -9.14 -13.24 49.45
C ASP A 442 -9.01 -11.91 50.23
N GLN A 443 -9.67 -10.84 49.76
CA GLN A 443 -9.72 -9.54 50.45
C GLN A 443 -11.16 -9.08 50.71
N THR A 444 -11.73 -9.60 51.79
CA THR A 444 -13.02 -9.15 52.31
C THR A 444 -12.95 -7.75 52.93
N LYS A 445 -13.65 -6.80 52.30
CA LYS A 445 -14.27 -5.57 52.86
C LYS A 445 -13.84 -5.14 54.27
N THR A 446 -13.13 -4.00 54.35
CA THR A 446 -13.26 -3.06 55.46
C THR A 446 -13.83 -1.74 54.95
N ALA A 447 -14.90 -1.25 55.60
CA ALA A 447 -15.63 -0.07 55.17
C ALA A 447 -15.25 1.15 56.03
N THR A 448 -14.63 2.15 55.41
CA THR A 448 -14.30 3.43 56.07
C THR A 448 -15.12 4.54 55.42
N SER A 449 -16.02 5.17 56.18
CA SER A 449 -16.96 6.16 55.64
C SER A 449 -16.29 7.51 55.33
N ALA A 450 -15.71 7.65 54.15
CA ALA A 450 -15.41 8.96 53.58
C ALA A 450 -16.73 9.69 53.30
N LYS A 451 -16.90 10.91 53.82
CA LYS A 451 -18.08 11.73 53.53
C LYS A 451 -18.09 12.05 52.04
N GLY A 452 -19.21 11.80 51.38
CA GLY A 452 -19.37 12.03 49.95
C GLY A 452 -19.13 13.49 49.58
N VAL A 453 -18.08 13.73 48.79
CA VAL A 453 -18.09 14.84 47.85
C VAL A 453 -18.93 14.34 46.67
N GLU A 454 -20.13 14.90 46.51
CA GLU A 454 -20.86 14.71 45.26
C GLU A 454 -20.02 15.28 44.12
N LYS A 455 -19.38 14.41 43.32
CA LYS A 455 -19.03 14.77 41.95
C LYS A 455 -20.35 15.12 41.27
N LYS A 456 -20.64 16.42 41.12
CA LYS A 456 -21.61 16.87 40.12
C LYS A 456 -21.16 16.25 38.80
N SER A 457 -21.95 15.34 38.25
CA SER A 457 -21.76 14.87 36.88
C SER A 457 -21.78 16.11 35.98
N ALA A 458 -20.73 16.28 35.18
CA ALA A 458 -20.78 17.27 34.12
C ALA A 458 -21.98 16.90 33.21
N PRO A 459 -22.82 17.86 32.78
CA PRO A 459 -23.90 17.57 31.86
C PRO A 459 -23.29 16.96 30.59
N SER A 460 -23.70 15.73 30.24
CA SER A 460 -23.02 14.96 29.21
C SER A 460 -23.14 15.69 27.87
N HIS A 461 -21.99 16.02 27.27
CA HIS A 461 -21.90 16.73 26.00
C HIS A 461 -22.68 15.99 24.89
N PRO A 462 -23.32 16.66 23.92
CA PRO A 462 -24.22 16.01 22.97
C PRO A 462 -23.57 14.89 22.12
N LEU A 463 -22.30 15.02 21.73
CA LEU A 463 -21.50 13.97 21.05
C LEU A 463 -20.81 12.94 21.98
N GLY A 464 -21.00 13.03 23.30
CA GLY A 464 -20.40 12.05 24.22
C GLY A 464 -20.99 10.65 23.97
N PRO A 465 -20.20 9.56 23.93
CA PRO A 465 -20.74 8.20 23.87
C PRO A 465 -21.78 7.94 24.97
N LEU A 466 -22.62 6.91 24.81
CA LEU A 466 -23.57 6.55 25.86
C LEU A 466 -22.82 6.02 27.08
N THR A 467 -23.15 6.56 28.25
CA THR A 467 -22.67 6.03 29.53
C THR A 467 -23.33 4.69 29.86
N ALA A 468 -22.74 3.93 30.79
CA ALA A 468 -23.31 2.66 31.26
C ALA A 468 -24.75 2.83 31.80
N ASN A 469 -25.02 3.96 32.45
CA ASN A 469 -26.35 4.32 32.94
C ASN A 469 -27.33 4.63 31.79
N GLU A 470 -26.89 5.32 30.73
CA GLU A 470 -27.73 5.64 29.57
C GLU A 470 -28.04 4.40 28.71
N ILE A 471 -27.11 3.45 28.62
CA ILE A 471 -27.36 2.13 28.00
C ILE A 471 -28.45 1.38 28.77
N THR A 472 -28.31 1.29 30.10
CA THR A 472 -29.30 0.66 30.98
C THR A 472 -30.67 1.35 30.90
N GLN A 473 -30.69 2.69 30.96
CA GLN A 473 -31.91 3.49 30.81
C GLN A 473 -32.57 3.28 29.45
N SER A 474 -31.80 3.13 28.37
CA SER A 474 -32.30 2.84 27.03
C SER A 474 -33.01 1.49 26.98
N SER A 475 -32.38 0.43 27.49
CA SER A 475 -32.96 -0.92 27.44
C SER A 475 -34.13 -1.09 28.41
N ASP A 476 -34.09 -0.48 29.61
CA ASP A 476 -35.20 -0.48 30.57
C ASP A 476 -36.43 0.27 30.04
N LEU A 477 -36.26 1.43 29.40
CA LEU A 477 -37.38 2.17 28.79
C LEU A 477 -38.04 1.41 27.64
N ILE A 478 -37.27 0.61 26.88
CA ILE A 478 -37.81 -0.30 25.86
C ILE A 478 -38.51 -1.48 26.52
N ARG A 479 -37.91 -2.13 27.53
CA ARG A 479 -38.52 -3.24 28.28
C ARG A 479 -39.89 -2.84 28.87
N ALA A 480 -40.01 -1.62 29.38
CA ALA A 480 -41.24 -1.07 29.95
C ALA A 480 -42.39 -0.84 28.94
N GLN A 481 -42.14 -0.91 27.62
CA GLN A 481 -43.20 -0.87 26.60
C GLN A 481 -43.84 -2.23 26.32
N TRP A 482 -43.29 -3.33 26.84
CA TRP A 482 -43.74 -4.69 26.58
C TRP A 482 -44.27 -5.39 27.84
N PRO A 483 -45.08 -6.46 27.72
CA PRO A 483 -45.54 -7.24 28.86
C PRO A 483 -44.38 -7.82 29.69
N GLU A 484 -44.58 -7.97 31.00
CA GLU A 484 -43.64 -8.62 31.90
C GLU A 484 -43.27 -10.03 31.41
N GLY A 485 -41.99 -10.41 31.54
CA GLY A 485 -41.46 -11.68 31.04
C GLY A 485 -41.15 -11.72 29.53
N THR A 486 -41.41 -10.64 28.77
CA THR A 486 -40.95 -10.52 27.38
C THR A 486 -39.44 -10.67 27.30
N LYS A 487 -38.95 -11.52 26.39
CA LYS A 487 -37.51 -11.75 26.17
C LYS A 487 -37.01 -10.97 24.97
N PHE A 488 -35.82 -10.41 25.12
CA PHE A 488 -35.19 -9.52 24.14
C PHE A 488 -33.87 -10.12 23.65
N GLN A 489 -33.45 -9.68 22.47
CA GLN A 489 -32.08 -9.75 22.00
C GLN A 489 -31.76 -8.38 21.41
N PHE A 490 -31.08 -7.54 22.17
CA PHE A 490 -30.62 -6.24 21.72
C PHE A 490 -29.49 -6.43 20.71
N LYS A 491 -29.47 -5.55 19.70
CA LYS A 491 -28.54 -5.59 18.55
C LYS A 491 -27.88 -4.24 18.31
N VAL A 492 -28.60 -3.15 18.62
CA VAL A 492 -28.04 -1.80 18.70
C VAL A 492 -28.55 -1.14 19.98
N VAL A 493 -27.65 -0.49 20.72
CA VAL A 493 -27.98 0.57 21.70
C VAL A 493 -26.85 1.58 21.60
N THR A 494 -27.07 2.67 20.85
CA THR A 494 -25.99 3.62 20.54
C THR A 494 -26.49 5.05 20.51
N LEU A 495 -25.57 6.02 20.61
CA LEU A 495 -25.91 7.44 20.57
C LEU A 495 -26.56 7.78 19.22
N LEU A 496 -27.77 8.33 19.24
CA LEU A 496 -28.31 8.99 18.06
C LEU A 496 -27.70 10.39 18.02
N GLU A 497 -26.75 10.60 17.12
CA GLU A 497 -26.07 11.88 16.97
C GLU A 497 -27.07 13.02 16.74
N PRO A 498 -26.94 14.16 17.45
CA PRO A 498 -27.89 15.24 17.29
C PRO A 498 -27.86 15.85 15.87
N PRO A 499 -29.00 16.36 15.38
CA PRO A 499 -29.08 17.09 14.11
C PRO A 499 -27.99 18.15 13.99
N LYS A 500 -27.28 18.18 12.86
CA LYS A 500 -26.20 19.15 12.59
C LYS A 500 -26.68 20.60 12.65
N THR A 501 -27.97 20.81 12.36
CA THR A 501 -28.72 22.07 12.51
C THR A 501 -28.75 22.59 13.96
N GLU A 502 -28.74 21.71 14.97
CA GLU A 502 -28.59 22.09 16.38
C GLU A 502 -27.14 22.04 16.86
N LEU A 503 -26.39 21.02 16.43
CA LEU A 503 -25.06 20.72 16.96
C LEU A 503 -23.95 21.63 16.43
N ALA A 504 -23.98 22.07 15.17
CA ALA A 504 -22.96 23.01 14.67
C ALA A 504 -23.03 24.38 15.40
N PRO A 505 -24.22 24.97 15.66
CA PRO A 505 -24.35 26.12 16.56
C PRO A 505 -23.91 25.86 18.01
N TYR A 506 -24.15 24.65 18.55
CA TYR A 506 -23.67 24.27 19.89
C TYR A 506 -22.14 24.31 19.96
N LEU A 507 -21.44 23.65 19.03
CA LEU A 507 -19.97 23.56 19.00
C LEU A 507 -19.32 24.95 18.83
N GLU A 508 -19.92 25.79 17.99
CA GLU A 508 -19.48 27.18 17.76
C GLU A 508 -19.79 28.11 18.94
N ALA A 509 -20.82 27.83 19.76
CA ALA A 509 -21.02 28.52 21.04
C ALA A 509 -19.99 28.06 22.08
N GLU A 510 -19.75 26.75 22.18
CA GLU A 510 -18.83 26.14 23.15
C GLU A 510 -17.38 26.61 22.97
N ARG A 511 -16.81 26.50 21.75
CA ARG A 511 -15.45 26.99 21.44
C ARG A 511 -15.26 28.47 21.76
N ALA A 512 -16.30 29.26 21.56
CA ALA A 512 -16.30 30.70 21.83
C ALA A 512 -16.51 31.05 23.32
N GLY A 513 -16.62 30.06 24.21
CA GLY A 513 -16.92 30.27 25.64
C GLY A 513 -18.30 30.89 25.90
N ARG A 514 -19.23 30.79 24.94
CA ARG A 514 -20.58 31.35 25.02
C ARG A 514 -21.55 30.36 25.66
N PRO A 515 -22.67 30.81 26.25
CA PRO A 515 -23.71 29.93 26.74
C PRO A 515 -24.25 29.02 25.61
N VAL A 516 -24.11 27.70 25.79
CA VAL A 516 -24.65 26.70 24.87
C VAL A 516 -26.15 26.47 25.11
N LYS A 517 -26.91 26.21 24.03
CA LYS A 517 -28.28 25.68 24.14
C LYS A 517 -28.19 24.22 24.59
N SER A 518 -29.04 23.79 25.53
CA SER A 518 -29.18 22.35 25.82
C SER A 518 -29.76 21.62 24.61
N ILE A 519 -29.21 20.44 24.32
CA ILE A 519 -29.67 19.51 23.29
C ILE A 519 -30.05 18.20 24.01
N ASP A 520 -31.23 17.67 23.70
CA ASP A 520 -31.70 16.37 24.19
C ASP A 520 -30.77 15.24 23.75
N ARG A 521 -30.28 14.43 24.70
CA ARG A 521 -29.54 13.20 24.37
C ARG A 521 -30.51 12.08 24.03
N ARG A 522 -30.25 11.41 22.91
CA ARG A 522 -31.06 10.33 22.35
C ARG A 522 -30.20 9.09 22.09
N SER A 523 -30.81 7.92 22.20
CA SER A 523 -30.23 6.67 21.72
C SER A 523 -31.09 6.04 20.63
N GLN A 524 -30.44 5.44 19.63
CA GLN A 524 -31.05 4.52 18.67
C GLN A 524 -30.95 3.11 19.26
N VAL A 525 -32.07 2.41 19.34
CA VAL A 525 -32.16 1.06 19.92
C VAL A 525 -32.78 0.11 18.91
N VAL A 526 -32.08 -0.99 18.59
CA VAL A 526 -32.55 -2.01 17.66
C VAL A 526 -32.51 -3.37 18.35
N TYR A 527 -33.60 -4.13 18.29
CA TYR A 527 -33.75 -5.37 19.03
C TYR A 527 -34.73 -6.34 18.37
N TYR A 528 -34.53 -7.64 18.59
CA TYR A 528 -35.56 -8.66 18.36
C TYR A 528 -36.32 -8.93 19.65
N LEU A 529 -37.61 -9.26 19.51
CA LEU A 529 -38.28 -10.11 20.49
C LEU A 529 -37.73 -11.53 20.32
N ARG A 530 -37.02 -12.03 21.32
CA ARG A 530 -36.19 -13.24 21.22
C ARG A 530 -37.04 -14.47 20.85
N ASN A 531 -36.49 -15.35 20.01
CA ASN A 531 -37.19 -16.47 19.36
C ASN A 531 -38.32 -16.03 18.40
N THR A 532 -38.23 -14.85 17.78
CA THR A 532 -39.14 -14.42 16.70
C THR A 532 -38.43 -13.63 15.59
N ASP A 533 -39.09 -13.47 14.45
CA ASP A 533 -38.68 -12.60 13.33
C ASP A 533 -38.88 -11.09 13.59
N LYS A 534 -39.34 -10.69 14.78
CA LYS A 534 -39.88 -9.35 15.05
C LYS A 534 -38.78 -8.37 15.43
N LEU A 535 -38.04 -7.92 14.43
CA LEU A 535 -37.11 -6.80 14.52
C LEU A 535 -37.86 -5.49 14.78
N HIS A 536 -37.36 -4.69 15.70
CA HIS A 536 -37.83 -3.33 15.98
C HIS A 536 -36.67 -2.34 16.01
N GLU A 537 -36.93 -1.11 15.59
CA GLU A 537 -36.10 0.07 15.80
C GLU A 537 -36.85 1.07 16.68
N ALA A 538 -36.15 1.73 17.59
CA ALA A 538 -36.71 2.71 18.50
C ALA A 538 -35.74 3.88 18.73
N VAL A 539 -36.29 5.05 19.04
CA VAL A 539 -35.55 6.22 19.51
C VAL A 539 -35.95 6.52 20.94
N VAL A 540 -34.97 6.56 21.85
CA VAL A 540 -35.19 6.85 23.27
C VAL A 540 -34.54 8.17 23.62
N ASN A 541 -35.34 9.13 24.08
CA ASN A 541 -34.89 10.41 24.61
C ASN A 541 -34.56 10.25 26.10
N LEU A 542 -33.26 10.25 26.39
CA LEU A 542 -32.70 10.03 27.72
C LEU A 542 -32.92 11.27 28.61
N SER A 543 -32.84 12.47 28.02
CA SER A 543 -33.08 13.76 28.68
C SER A 543 -34.52 13.92 29.21
N THR A 544 -35.50 13.29 28.57
CA THR A 544 -36.91 13.29 29.03
C THR A 544 -37.40 11.94 29.57
N ALA A 545 -36.55 10.92 29.57
CA ALA A 545 -36.83 9.52 29.94
C ALA A 545 -38.05 8.94 29.21
N LYS A 546 -38.09 9.08 27.87
CA LYS A 546 -39.21 8.63 27.02
C LYS A 546 -38.72 7.92 25.77
N VAL A 547 -39.45 6.88 25.37
CA VAL A 547 -39.36 6.34 24.01
C VAL A 547 -40.17 7.25 23.09
N GLU A 548 -39.52 7.91 22.13
CA GLU A 548 -40.16 8.81 21.16
C GLU A 548 -40.73 8.06 19.96
N SER A 549 -40.10 6.96 19.57
CA SER A 549 -40.59 6.03 18.54
C SER A 549 -40.19 4.59 18.87
N ASN A 550 -41.01 3.62 18.45
CA ASN A 550 -40.70 2.19 18.48
C ASN A 550 -41.51 1.53 17.36
N VAL A 551 -40.85 0.99 16.34
CA VAL A 551 -41.42 0.59 15.06
C VAL A 551 -40.92 -0.81 14.69
N ARG A 552 -41.85 -1.74 14.41
CA ARG A 552 -41.48 -3.04 13.83
C ARG A 552 -41.00 -2.83 12.40
N LEU A 553 -39.80 -3.31 12.08
CA LEU A 553 -39.22 -3.21 10.74
C LEU A 553 -39.84 -4.23 9.78
N GLY A 554 -39.71 -3.95 8.47
CA GLY A 554 -40.25 -4.77 7.39
C GLY A 554 -39.46 -6.04 7.10
N PRO A 555 -39.93 -6.88 6.16
CA PRO A 555 -39.15 -8.00 5.63
C PRO A 555 -37.88 -7.50 4.94
N PHE A 556 -36.87 -8.37 4.80
CA PHE A 556 -35.53 -8.05 4.27
C PHE A 556 -34.69 -7.07 5.10
N ILE A 557 -35.22 -6.55 6.21
CA ILE A 557 -34.49 -5.69 7.13
C ILE A 557 -34.02 -6.56 8.30
N HIS A 558 -32.72 -6.72 8.43
CA HIS A 558 -32.11 -7.62 9.40
C HIS A 558 -30.98 -6.93 10.16
N ALA A 559 -31.01 -7.03 11.49
CA ALA A 559 -29.96 -6.49 12.34
C ALA A 559 -28.63 -7.29 12.21
N PRO A 560 -27.49 -6.69 12.67
CA PRO A 560 -26.19 -7.35 12.75
C PRO A 560 -26.19 -8.71 13.45
N GLY A 561 -25.11 -9.48 13.26
CA GLY A 561 -24.77 -10.61 14.13
C GLY A 561 -24.35 -10.16 15.52
N ASP A 562 -24.29 -11.10 16.47
CA ASP A 562 -23.66 -10.92 17.78
C ASP A 562 -22.97 -12.23 18.22
N GLY A 563 -22.03 -12.16 19.16
CA GLY A 563 -21.25 -13.35 19.57
C GLY A 563 -22.06 -14.45 20.26
N GLU A 564 -23.14 -14.10 20.97
CA GLU A 564 -24.01 -15.09 21.64
C GLU A 564 -24.73 -15.95 20.58
N GLU A 565 -25.26 -15.30 19.55
CA GLU A 565 -25.91 -15.91 18.40
C GLU A 565 -24.95 -16.83 17.61
N ILE A 566 -23.70 -16.41 17.38
CA ILE A 566 -22.72 -17.22 16.64
C ILE A 566 -22.40 -18.52 17.40
N ILE A 567 -22.05 -18.42 18.69
CA ILE A 567 -21.70 -19.58 19.53
C ILE A 567 -22.91 -20.51 19.72
N ALA A 568 -24.12 -19.95 19.87
CA ALA A 568 -25.34 -20.75 19.96
C ALA A 568 -25.65 -21.50 18.65
N ILE A 569 -25.41 -20.86 17.50
CA ILE A 569 -25.63 -21.44 16.17
C ILE A 569 -24.64 -22.56 15.89
N GLU A 570 -23.33 -22.37 16.11
CA GLU A 570 -22.34 -23.45 15.95
C GLU A 570 -22.73 -24.67 16.79
N LYS A 571 -22.99 -24.46 18.08
CA LYS A 571 -23.34 -25.54 19.02
C LYS A 571 -24.62 -26.27 18.64
N ALA A 572 -25.65 -25.56 18.17
CA ALA A 572 -26.91 -26.18 17.74
C ALA A 572 -26.74 -26.95 16.42
N MET A 573 -25.99 -26.39 15.47
CA MET A 573 -25.73 -26.97 14.16
C MET A 573 -24.85 -28.22 14.24
N LEU A 574 -23.77 -28.21 15.04
CA LEU A 574 -22.93 -29.39 15.26
C LEU A 574 -23.67 -30.50 16.03
N ALA A 575 -24.75 -30.18 16.75
CA ALA A 575 -25.62 -31.15 17.41
C ALA A 575 -26.76 -31.69 16.51
N ASP A 576 -26.92 -31.19 15.29
CA ASP A 576 -28.00 -31.61 14.39
C ASP A 576 -27.75 -33.02 13.82
N PRO A 577 -28.74 -33.94 13.91
CA PRO A 577 -28.58 -35.32 13.41
C PRO A 577 -28.31 -35.42 11.90
N GLY A 578 -28.78 -34.46 11.09
CA GLY A 578 -28.49 -34.40 9.66
C GLY A 578 -27.03 -34.00 9.40
N VAL A 579 -26.53 -32.99 10.12
CA VAL A 579 -25.11 -32.57 10.03
C VAL A 579 -24.18 -33.69 10.48
N GLN A 580 -24.50 -34.36 11.58
CA GLN A 580 -23.75 -35.54 12.04
C GLN A 580 -23.77 -36.67 11.00
N ALA A 581 -24.93 -36.97 10.39
CA ALA A 581 -25.03 -38.00 9.35
C ALA A 581 -24.24 -37.67 8.06
N GLU A 582 -24.00 -36.39 7.74
CA GLU A 582 -23.07 -36.00 6.67
C GLU A 582 -21.59 -36.12 7.13
N LEU A 583 -21.25 -35.71 8.35
CA LEU A 583 -19.90 -35.84 8.91
C LEU A 583 -19.45 -37.31 9.03
N GLU A 584 -20.35 -38.24 9.39
CA GLU A 584 -20.06 -39.69 9.43
C GLU A 584 -19.55 -40.23 8.08
N LYS A 585 -20.03 -39.67 6.95
CA LYS A 585 -19.61 -40.11 5.60
C LYS A 585 -18.14 -39.76 5.31
N LEU A 586 -17.63 -38.68 5.91
CA LEU A 586 -16.22 -38.30 5.81
C LEU A 586 -15.29 -39.24 6.57
N LYS A 587 -15.79 -40.02 7.54
CA LYS A 587 -14.98 -40.96 8.34
C LYS A 587 -13.70 -40.32 8.89
N LEU A 588 -13.85 -39.15 9.50
CA LEU A 588 -12.74 -38.39 10.07
C LEU A 588 -11.96 -39.23 11.10
N PRO A 589 -10.64 -39.01 11.28
CA PRO A 589 -9.84 -39.71 12.28
C PRO A 589 -10.45 -39.67 13.70
N GLU A 590 -10.29 -40.75 14.46
CA GLU A 590 -10.77 -40.83 15.84
C GLU A 590 -10.17 -39.69 16.69
N GLY A 591 -11.03 -38.93 17.37
CA GLY A 591 -10.63 -37.75 18.15
C GLY A 591 -10.50 -36.45 17.34
N SER A 592 -10.87 -36.41 16.05
CA SER A 592 -10.98 -35.15 15.29
C SER A 592 -11.98 -34.19 15.92
N VAL A 593 -11.66 -32.90 15.95
CA VAL A 593 -12.55 -31.84 16.43
C VAL A 593 -12.98 -30.97 15.25
N VAL A 594 -14.28 -31.01 14.94
CA VAL A 594 -14.93 -30.17 13.92
C VAL A 594 -15.31 -28.83 14.55
N VAL A 595 -15.09 -27.74 13.83
CA VAL A 595 -15.42 -26.36 14.22
C VAL A 595 -16.09 -25.64 13.05
N SER A 596 -16.71 -24.48 13.27
CA SER A 596 -17.37 -23.72 12.21
C SER A 596 -17.22 -22.20 12.35
N ASP A 597 -17.21 -21.53 11.20
CA ASP A 597 -17.54 -20.11 11.08
C ASP A 597 -19.00 -19.93 10.60
N PRO A 598 -19.95 -19.52 11.48
CA PRO A 598 -21.31 -19.11 11.09
C PRO A 598 -21.36 -17.73 10.38
N TRP A 599 -21.05 -17.72 9.09
CA TRP A 599 -21.11 -16.52 8.26
C TRP A 599 -22.54 -16.00 8.11
N ILE A 600 -22.67 -14.68 8.01
CA ILE A 600 -23.89 -14.06 7.45
C ILE A 600 -24.18 -14.59 6.04
N TYR A 601 -25.45 -14.68 5.68
CA TYR A 601 -25.87 -15.39 4.47
C TYR A 601 -25.58 -14.64 3.15
N GLY A 602 -25.24 -13.35 3.17
CA GLY A 602 -25.22 -12.54 1.95
C GLY A 602 -26.65 -12.45 1.36
N SER A 603 -26.80 -12.51 0.03
CA SER A 603 -28.11 -12.55 -0.64
C SER A 603 -28.02 -13.29 -1.97
N ASP A 604 -28.97 -14.16 -2.27
CA ASP A 604 -29.06 -14.89 -3.55
C ASP A 604 -30.48 -14.92 -4.17
N GLY A 605 -31.52 -14.57 -3.40
CA GLY A 605 -32.92 -14.59 -3.83
C GLY A 605 -33.54 -15.98 -3.87
N VAL A 606 -32.88 -16.99 -3.29
CA VAL A 606 -33.28 -18.40 -3.42
C VAL A 606 -34.40 -18.75 -2.45
N HIS A 607 -35.44 -19.43 -2.94
CA HIS A 607 -36.53 -19.99 -2.14
C HIS A 607 -36.78 -21.44 -2.58
N GLU A 608 -36.41 -22.41 -1.74
CA GLU A 608 -36.36 -23.83 -2.10
C GLU A 608 -36.85 -24.69 -0.94
N GLY A 609 -37.99 -25.37 -1.12
CA GLY A 609 -38.59 -26.24 -0.11
C GLY A 609 -38.98 -25.45 1.15
N LEU A 610 -38.22 -25.63 2.24
CA LEU A 610 -38.38 -24.91 3.51
C LEU A 610 -37.38 -23.75 3.68
N PHE A 611 -36.39 -23.63 2.79
CA PHE A 611 -35.42 -22.55 2.80
C PHE A 611 -35.96 -21.32 2.04
N SER A 612 -35.70 -20.13 2.57
CA SER A 612 -35.86 -18.86 1.85
C SER A 612 -34.96 -17.80 2.47
N ASP A 613 -34.19 -17.08 1.65
CA ASP A 613 -33.36 -15.95 2.08
C ASP A 613 -34.15 -14.69 2.50
N HIS A 614 -35.48 -14.79 2.59
CA HIS A 614 -36.35 -13.84 3.29
C HIS A 614 -36.27 -13.97 4.83
N LYS A 615 -35.89 -15.16 5.32
CA LYS A 615 -35.64 -15.41 6.74
C LYS A 615 -34.22 -14.97 7.08
N ARG A 616 -33.99 -14.51 8.31
CA ARG A 616 -32.63 -14.22 8.78
C ARG A 616 -31.89 -15.53 9.08
N VAL A 617 -30.89 -15.86 8.27
CA VAL A 617 -30.15 -17.13 8.28
C VAL A 617 -28.63 -16.92 8.37
N LYS A 618 -27.91 -17.98 8.73
CA LYS A 618 -26.45 -18.08 8.70
C LYS A 618 -26.01 -19.23 7.79
N GLN A 619 -24.93 -19.06 7.04
CA GLN A 619 -24.26 -20.13 6.31
C GLN A 619 -23.03 -20.55 7.13
N CYS A 620 -23.06 -21.76 7.69
CA CYS A 620 -21.96 -22.30 8.50
C CYS A 620 -20.93 -22.95 7.57
N PHE A 621 -19.70 -22.43 7.54
CA PHE A 621 -18.58 -23.13 6.89
C PHE A 621 -17.92 -24.06 7.91
N LEU A 622 -17.70 -25.33 7.57
CA LEU A 622 -17.12 -26.32 8.48
C LEU A 622 -15.63 -26.52 8.22
N TYR A 623 -14.88 -26.68 9.31
CA TYR A 623 -13.45 -26.97 9.34
C TYR A 623 -13.17 -28.05 10.40
N MET A 624 -11.92 -28.48 10.52
CA MET A 624 -11.46 -29.21 11.71
C MET A 624 -10.11 -28.68 12.19
N ARG A 625 -9.80 -28.84 13.47
CA ARG A 625 -8.44 -28.69 14.02
C ARG A 625 -7.52 -29.77 13.43
N ASP A 626 -6.20 -29.62 13.53
CA ASP A 626 -5.26 -30.67 13.08
C ASP A 626 -5.62 -32.03 13.71
N PRO A 627 -5.98 -33.07 12.94
CA PRO A 627 -6.32 -34.38 13.50
C PRO A 627 -5.14 -35.09 14.17
N GLN A 628 -3.91 -34.60 14.01
CA GLN A 628 -2.73 -35.08 14.75
C GLN A 628 -2.54 -34.35 16.10
N ASN A 629 -3.18 -33.19 16.30
CA ASN A 629 -3.09 -32.38 17.52
C ASN A 629 -4.44 -31.72 17.89
N SER A 630 -5.55 -32.44 17.79
CA SER A 630 -6.92 -31.87 17.85
C SER A 630 -7.32 -31.25 19.21
N ARG A 631 -6.47 -31.42 20.23
CA ARG A 631 -6.58 -30.80 21.55
C ARG A 631 -5.97 -29.40 21.63
N GLU A 632 -5.18 -29.01 20.65
CA GLU A 632 -4.69 -27.63 20.55
C GLU A 632 -5.84 -26.73 20.16
N GLU A 633 -6.16 -25.77 21.03
CA GLU A 633 -7.39 -25.00 20.88
C GLU A 633 -7.25 -23.91 19.82
N ASP A 634 -6.03 -23.36 19.73
CA ASP A 634 -5.59 -22.33 18.78
C ASP A 634 -5.05 -22.91 17.46
N SER A 635 -5.35 -24.19 17.14
CA SER A 635 -4.96 -24.82 15.88
C SER A 635 -5.64 -24.16 14.67
N CYS A 636 -4.86 -23.94 13.61
CA CYS A 636 -5.27 -23.30 12.36
C CYS A 636 -6.22 -24.20 11.54
N HIS A 637 -7.47 -24.27 11.99
CA HIS A 637 -8.53 -25.06 11.36
C HIS A 637 -8.83 -24.65 9.91
N TYR A 638 -8.52 -23.40 9.52
CA TYR A 638 -8.53 -22.94 8.13
C TYR A 638 -7.61 -23.76 7.19
N ALA A 639 -6.67 -24.55 7.72
CA ALA A 639 -5.85 -25.50 6.97
C ALA A 639 -6.57 -26.84 6.65
N PHE A 640 -7.76 -27.08 7.24
CA PHE A 640 -8.55 -28.30 7.05
C PHE A 640 -10.05 -28.01 6.82
N PRO A 641 -10.43 -27.24 5.78
CA PRO A 641 -11.82 -27.01 5.42
C PRO A 641 -12.52 -28.31 4.99
N LEU A 642 -13.80 -28.46 5.37
CA LEU A 642 -14.61 -29.64 5.10
C LEU A 642 -15.66 -29.38 4.00
N PRO A 643 -16.03 -30.38 3.18
CA PRO A 643 -16.91 -30.20 2.02
C PRO A 643 -18.42 -30.10 2.36
N ILE A 644 -18.76 -29.59 3.55
CA ILE A 644 -20.12 -29.52 4.10
C ILE A 644 -20.35 -28.10 4.63
N SER A 645 -21.52 -27.52 4.33
CA SER A 645 -21.91 -26.19 4.82
C SER A 645 -23.41 -26.12 5.17
N PRO A 646 -23.78 -26.25 6.46
CA PRO A 646 -25.17 -26.13 6.90
C PRO A 646 -25.70 -24.69 6.86
N VAL A 647 -27.02 -24.53 6.73
CA VAL A 647 -27.72 -23.23 6.74
C VAL A 647 -28.70 -23.19 7.90
N VAL A 648 -28.54 -22.23 8.81
CA VAL A 648 -29.25 -22.19 10.11
C VAL A 648 -30.20 -21.00 10.19
N ASP A 649 -31.44 -21.24 10.66
CA ASP A 649 -32.41 -20.19 10.97
C ASP A 649 -32.06 -19.50 12.29
N THR A 650 -31.91 -18.16 12.29
CA THR A 650 -31.52 -17.43 13.51
C THR A 650 -32.66 -17.27 14.53
N VAL A 651 -33.89 -17.71 14.21
CA VAL A 651 -35.06 -17.61 15.11
C VAL A 651 -35.12 -18.75 16.13
N ASP A 652 -34.78 -19.98 15.73
CA ASP A 652 -34.81 -21.17 16.60
C ASP A 652 -33.59 -22.10 16.48
N TYR A 653 -32.53 -21.61 15.82
CA TYR A 653 -31.22 -22.25 15.64
C TYR A 653 -31.25 -23.64 14.99
N LYS A 654 -32.29 -23.93 14.18
CA LYS A 654 -32.39 -25.17 13.41
C LYS A 654 -31.68 -25.10 12.07
N VAL A 655 -31.11 -26.22 11.66
CA VAL A 655 -30.63 -26.44 10.30
C VAL A 655 -31.82 -26.51 9.34
N THR A 656 -31.74 -25.75 8.24
CA THR A 656 -32.80 -25.61 7.22
C THR A 656 -32.41 -26.21 5.87
N ARG A 657 -31.11 -26.26 5.58
CA ARG A 657 -30.47 -26.90 4.43
C ARG A 657 -29.06 -27.35 4.84
N ILE A 658 -28.52 -28.38 4.19
CA ILE A 658 -27.10 -28.76 4.29
C ILE A 658 -26.55 -28.76 2.87
N ASP A 659 -25.63 -27.84 2.58
CA ASP A 659 -25.02 -27.68 1.27
C ASP A 659 -23.73 -28.52 1.21
N ILE A 660 -23.67 -29.51 0.33
CA ILE A 660 -22.41 -30.21 0.00
C ILE A 660 -21.70 -29.38 -1.06
N VAL A 661 -20.47 -28.94 -0.78
CA VAL A 661 -19.80 -27.90 -1.59
C VAL A 661 -18.85 -28.52 -2.63
N PRO A 662 -18.71 -27.91 -3.83
CA PRO A 662 -17.89 -28.46 -4.90
C PRO A 662 -16.39 -28.23 -4.69
N THR A 663 -15.61 -29.32 -4.70
CA THR A 663 -14.15 -29.33 -4.48
C THR A 663 -13.31 -29.31 -5.76
N GLY A 664 -13.93 -29.44 -6.94
CA GLY A 664 -13.26 -29.48 -8.24
C GLY A 664 -12.89 -28.11 -8.82
N LYS A 665 -12.77 -28.01 -10.16
CA LYS A 665 -12.57 -26.74 -10.88
C LYS A 665 -13.88 -26.07 -11.36
N ASP A 666 -15.02 -26.71 -11.14
CA ASP A 666 -16.35 -26.28 -11.61
C ASP A 666 -17.43 -26.50 -10.51
N THR A 667 -18.71 -26.34 -10.86
CA THR A 667 -19.87 -26.44 -9.95
C THR A 667 -20.28 -27.88 -9.59
N THR A 668 -19.57 -28.91 -10.07
CA THR A 668 -19.95 -30.31 -9.83
C THR A 668 -19.75 -30.70 -8.37
N VAL A 669 -20.87 -30.85 -7.66
CA VAL A 669 -20.91 -31.45 -6.32
C VAL A 669 -20.72 -32.96 -6.44
N LYS A 670 -19.75 -33.49 -5.70
CA LYS A 670 -19.48 -34.93 -5.60
C LYS A 670 -20.16 -35.51 -4.35
N PRO A 671 -20.54 -36.81 -4.32
CA PRO A 671 -20.91 -37.47 -3.08
C PRO A 671 -19.76 -37.36 -2.06
N LEU A 672 -20.10 -37.30 -0.77
CA LEU A 672 -19.09 -37.33 0.29
C LEU A 672 -18.36 -38.68 0.29
N GLU A 673 -17.03 -38.61 0.31
CA GLU A 673 -16.12 -39.76 0.41
C GLU A 673 -15.32 -39.69 1.72
N ALA A 674 -14.71 -40.81 2.11
CA ALA A 674 -13.81 -40.84 3.26
C ALA A 674 -12.63 -39.86 3.08
N TRP A 675 -12.28 -39.14 4.15
CA TRP A 675 -11.24 -38.11 4.14
C TRP A 675 -9.87 -38.68 3.73
N LYS A 676 -9.26 -38.06 2.72
CA LYS A 676 -8.09 -38.59 1.99
C LYS A 676 -6.74 -38.12 2.55
N GLY A 677 -6.71 -37.72 3.82
CA GLY A 677 -5.49 -37.26 4.49
C GLY A 677 -4.57 -38.39 4.97
N PRO A 678 -3.52 -38.07 5.73
CA PRO A 678 -3.20 -36.74 6.26
C PRO A 678 -2.66 -35.76 5.20
N VAL A 679 -3.15 -34.53 5.25
CA VAL A 679 -2.38 -33.35 4.81
C VAL A 679 -1.49 -32.91 5.98
N PRO A 680 -0.35 -32.24 5.75
CA PRO A 680 0.44 -31.67 6.85
C PRO A 680 -0.37 -30.57 7.58
N PRO A 681 -0.06 -30.27 8.86
CA PRO A 681 -0.56 -29.07 9.51
C PRO A 681 0.17 -27.83 8.98
N ASN A 682 -0.48 -26.67 9.08
CA ASN A 682 0.13 -25.37 8.76
C ASN A 682 -0.25 -24.38 9.87
N GLU A 683 0.55 -24.36 10.93
CA GLU A 683 0.23 -23.64 12.16
C GLU A 683 0.92 -22.27 12.25
N TYR A 684 0.19 -21.27 12.77
CA TYR A 684 0.75 -19.94 13.04
C TYR A 684 1.33 -19.79 14.45
N ILE A 685 0.91 -20.64 15.41
CA ILE A 685 1.35 -20.52 16.81
C ILE A 685 2.87 -20.73 16.96
N PRO A 686 3.56 -19.96 17.84
CA PRO A 686 5.01 -20.06 18.02
C PRO A 686 5.54 -21.47 18.38
N GLU A 687 4.75 -22.21 19.16
CA GLU A 687 5.08 -23.50 19.74
C GLU A 687 5.14 -24.62 18.68
N ALA A 688 4.34 -24.49 17.62
CA ALA A 688 4.27 -25.44 16.51
C ALA A 688 5.35 -25.24 15.44
N GLN A 689 6.17 -24.18 15.53
CA GLN A 689 7.13 -23.85 14.47
C GLN A 689 8.29 -24.88 14.44
N PRO A 690 8.48 -25.63 13.34
CA PRO A 690 9.32 -26.85 13.34
C PRO A 690 10.84 -26.60 13.50
N ASN A 691 11.28 -25.34 13.42
CA ASN A 691 12.67 -24.92 13.69
C ASN A 691 12.77 -23.94 14.89
N GLY A 692 11.66 -23.69 15.58
CA GLY A 692 11.50 -22.64 16.58
C GLY A 692 11.60 -21.21 16.01
N LEU A 693 11.49 -20.22 16.90
CA LEU A 693 11.58 -18.80 16.56
C LEU A 693 13.02 -18.33 16.27
N ARG A 694 13.12 -17.23 15.51
CA ARG A 694 14.39 -16.51 15.24
C ARG A 694 14.99 -15.94 16.53
N LYS A 695 16.32 -15.92 16.64
CA LYS A 695 17.07 -15.56 17.86
C LYS A 695 18.04 -14.38 17.66
N ASP A 696 18.01 -13.75 16.48
CA ASP A 696 18.91 -12.69 16.03
C ASP A 696 18.26 -11.28 16.02
N LEU A 697 16.94 -11.20 16.20
CA LEU A 697 16.22 -9.93 16.34
C LEU A 697 16.64 -9.22 17.64
N LYS A 698 17.27 -8.05 17.50
CA LYS A 698 17.68 -7.20 18.62
C LYS A 698 16.53 -6.27 19.03
N PRO A 699 16.34 -5.97 20.32
CA PRO A 699 15.28 -5.06 20.77
C PRO A 699 15.39 -3.67 20.15
N LEU A 700 14.29 -3.19 19.57
CA LEU A 700 14.07 -1.79 19.20
C LEU A 700 13.09 -1.20 20.22
N ARG A 701 13.47 -0.11 20.89
CA ARG A 701 12.66 0.56 21.92
C ARG A 701 12.37 1.99 21.51
N VAL A 702 11.10 2.35 21.44
CA VAL A 702 10.62 3.72 21.29
C VAL A 702 10.37 4.27 22.69
N VAL A 703 10.98 5.40 23.05
CA VAL A 703 10.91 5.99 24.39
C VAL A 703 10.78 7.51 24.26
N GLN A 704 9.85 8.11 25.01
CA GLN A 704 9.73 9.56 25.14
C GLN A 704 10.07 9.94 26.60
N PRO A 705 11.32 10.36 26.90
CA PRO A 705 11.79 10.51 28.28
C PRO A 705 11.13 11.67 29.05
N GLU A 706 10.57 12.64 28.33
CA GLU A 706 9.86 13.80 28.87
C GLU A 706 8.32 13.65 28.80
N GLY A 707 7.83 12.46 28.42
CA GLY A 707 6.42 12.21 28.12
C GLY A 707 6.02 12.51 26.67
N ALA A 708 4.72 12.44 26.39
CA ALA A 708 4.18 12.68 25.05
C ALA A 708 3.80 14.15 24.82
N SER A 709 3.86 14.58 23.57
CA SER A 709 3.63 15.97 23.13
C SER A 709 2.15 16.29 22.85
N PHE A 710 1.24 15.38 23.18
CA PHE A 710 -0.21 15.55 23.10
C PHE A 710 -0.83 15.62 24.50
N THR A 711 -1.91 16.39 24.65
CA THR A 711 -2.77 16.32 25.83
C THR A 711 -4.09 15.61 25.49
N VAL A 712 -4.66 14.96 26.51
CA VAL A 712 -5.98 14.33 26.45
C VAL A 712 -6.84 14.94 27.54
N GLU A 713 -7.97 15.49 27.15
CA GLU A 713 -8.97 16.10 28.02
C GLU A 713 -10.31 15.37 27.87
N GLU A 714 -11.19 15.42 28.87
CA GLU A 714 -12.49 14.72 28.83
C GLU A 714 -13.61 15.70 28.49
N PHE A 715 -14.44 15.37 27.49
CA PHE A 715 -15.61 16.20 27.12
C PHE A 715 -16.96 15.57 27.45
N SER A 716 -17.01 14.27 27.78
CA SER A 716 -18.24 13.58 28.21
C SER A 716 -18.15 13.06 29.63
N ALA A 717 -19.29 12.60 30.16
CA ALA A 717 -19.32 11.78 31.35
C ALA A 717 -18.50 10.47 31.18
N ASP A 718 -18.11 9.91 32.32
CA ASP A 718 -17.37 8.65 32.49
C ASP A 718 -16.08 8.50 31.67
N GLY A 719 -15.54 9.62 31.17
CA GLY A 719 -14.30 9.67 30.41
C GLY A 719 -14.37 9.07 29.00
N LEU A 720 -15.56 8.75 28.48
CA LEU A 720 -15.72 8.02 27.22
C LEU A 720 -15.37 8.86 25.97
N GLY A 721 -15.67 10.15 25.97
CA GLY A 721 -15.33 11.11 24.93
C GLY A 721 -14.11 11.95 25.29
N LYS A 722 -13.09 11.95 24.44
CA LYS A 722 -11.83 12.69 24.65
C LYS A 722 -11.63 13.84 23.65
N VAL A 723 -11.12 14.97 24.11
CA VAL A 723 -10.49 16.00 23.27
C VAL A 723 -9.00 15.70 23.19
N ILE A 724 -8.45 15.71 21.99
CA ILE A 724 -7.01 15.53 21.73
C ILE A 724 -6.45 16.85 21.22
N LYS A 725 -5.37 17.32 21.84
CA LYS A 725 -4.62 18.51 21.39
C LYS A 725 -3.16 18.13 21.16
N TRP A 726 -2.65 18.42 19.96
CA TRP A 726 -1.28 18.05 19.57
C TRP A 726 -0.79 18.93 18.42
N GLN A 727 0.31 19.66 18.62
CA GLN A 727 1.04 20.34 17.53
C GLN A 727 0.13 21.14 16.57
N LYS A 728 -0.69 22.03 17.16
CA LYS A 728 -1.75 22.86 16.54
C LYS A 728 -3.05 22.14 16.15
N TRP A 729 -3.10 20.81 16.11
CA TRP A 729 -4.35 20.07 15.97
C TRP A 729 -5.19 20.10 17.25
N GLU A 730 -6.51 20.22 17.09
CA GLU A 730 -7.49 20.02 18.16
C GLU A 730 -8.74 19.35 17.58
N PHE A 731 -9.20 18.27 18.20
CA PHE A 731 -10.40 17.52 17.76
C PHE A 731 -10.99 16.66 18.88
N LYS A 732 -12.25 16.24 18.72
CA LYS A 732 -12.95 15.32 19.61
C LYS A 732 -12.93 13.90 19.05
N VAL A 733 -12.74 12.92 19.92
CA VAL A 733 -12.79 11.47 19.64
C VAL A 733 -13.98 10.88 20.37
N GLY A 734 -14.85 10.21 19.64
CA GLY A 734 -15.91 9.36 20.18
C GLY A 734 -15.80 7.93 19.66
N PHE A 735 -16.63 7.05 20.22
CA PHE A 735 -16.69 5.64 19.84
C PHE A 735 -18.15 5.18 19.74
N ASN A 736 -18.48 4.39 18.71
CA ASN A 736 -19.79 3.76 18.55
C ASN A 736 -19.65 2.31 18.06
N GLN A 737 -20.73 1.52 18.14
CA GLN A 737 -20.66 0.08 17.88
C GLN A 737 -20.41 -0.30 16.41
N ARG A 738 -20.73 0.57 15.44
CA ARG A 738 -20.65 0.27 13.99
C ARG A 738 -19.34 0.72 13.38
N GLU A 739 -19.00 2.00 13.54
CA GLU A 739 -17.81 2.62 12.94
C GLU A 739 -16.57 2.47 13.84
N GLY A 740 -16.76 2.08 15.10
CA GLY A 740 -15.72 2.14 16.11
C GLY A 740 -15.36 3.60 16.39
N MET A 741 -14.13 3.98 16.08
CA MET A 741 -13.58 5.32 16.30
C MET A 741 -14.10 6.37 15.31
N VAL A 742 -14.74 7.43 15.82
CA VAL A 742 -15.21 8.58 15.03
C VAL A 742 -14.56 9.87 15.54
N LEU A 743 -14.14 10.73 14.60
CA LEU A 743 -13.55 12.04 14.89
C LEU A 743 -14.54 13.16 14.59
N TYR A 744 -14.57 14.18 15.45
CA TYR A 744 -15.50 15.31 15.35
C TYR A 744 -14.80 16.65 15.57
N ASP A 745 -15.43 17.70 15.04
CA ASP A 745 -15.14 19.11 15.34
C ASP A 745 -13.65 19.48 15.20
N MET A 746 -13.07 19.14 14.05
CA MET A 746 -11.63 19.10 13.84
C MET A 746 -11.08 20.45 13.40
N HIS A 747 -10.02 20.90 14.07
CA HIS A 747 -9.36 22.18 13.88
C HIS A 747 -7.84 22.02 13.75
N TYR A 748 -7.21 22.96 13.05
CA TYR A 748 -5.75 23.17 13.08
C TYR A 748 -5.47 24.66 13.24
N ASP A 749 -4.65 25.03 14.24
CA ASP A 749 -4.27 26.43 14.51
C ASP A 749 -5.51 27.32 14.71
N GLY A 750 -6.50 26.80 15.45
CA GLY A 750 -7.81 27.41 15.70
C GLY A 750 -8.76 27.46 14.48
N LYS A 751 -8.34 27.01 13.29
CA LYS A 751 -9.13 27.08 12.06
C LYS A 751 -9.91 25.79 11.84
N PRO A 752 -11.24 25.85 11.58
CA PRO A 752 -12.04 24.67 11.27
C PRO A 752 -11.57 23.91 10.02
N LEU A 753 -11.69 22.58 10.04
CA LEU A 753 -11.35 21.67 8.95
C LEU A 753 -12.49 20.70 8.61
N PHE A 754 -12.92 19.89 9.56
CA PHE A 754 -13.90 18.82 9.34
C PHE A 754 -14.91 18.77 10.48
N TYR A 755 -16.18 18.56 10.15
CA TYR A 755 -17.25 18.42 11.13
C TYR A 755 -17.27 17.00 11.73
N ARG A 756 -17.14 15.97 10.88
CA ARG A 756 -17.13 14.54 11.26
C ARG A 756 -16.31 13.73 10.25
N LEU A 757 -15.43 12.85 10.73
CA LEU A 757 -14.71 11.85 9.93
C LEU A 757 -14.86 10.44 10.50
N SER A 758 -15.12 9.45 9.65
CA SER A 758 -15.16 8.02 10.03
C SER A 758 -14.93 7.09 8.84
N LEU A 759 -14.57 5.84 9.12
CA LEU A 759 -14.87 4.74 8.20
C LEU A 759 -16.37 4.42 8.33
N SER A 760 -17.09 4.59 7.23
CA SER A 760 -18.55 4.54 7.16
C SER A 760 -19.07 3.14 6.88
N ASP A 761 -18.36 2.40 6.04
CA ASP A 761 -18.61 1.00 5.76
C ASP A 761 -17.38 0.31 5.18
N MET A 762 -17.41 -1.02 5.19
CA MET A 762 -16.48 -1.89 4.46
C MET A 762 -17.28 -3.02 3.83
N ALA A 763 -16.89 -3.53 2.66
CA ALA A 763 -17.53 -4.66 1.99
C ALA A 763 -16.50 -5.59 1.32
N ILE A 764 -16.66 -6.91 1.53
CA ILE A 764 -15.70 -7.93 1.08
C ILE A 764 -16.37 -8.97 0.16
N PRO A 765 -16.66 -8.63 -1.13
CA PRO A 765 -17.21 -9.59 -2.09
C PRO A 765 -16.16 -10.60 -2.57
N TYR A 766 -16.48 -11.89 -2.46
CA TYR A 766 -15.73 -13.00 -3.03
C TYR A 766 -16.16 -13.29 -4.47
N ALA A 767 -15.25 -13.85 -5.26
CA ALA A 767 -15.40 -14.04 -6.71
C ALA A 767 -15.51 -15.53 -7.14
N ASP A 768 -15.68 -16.47 -6.22
CA ASP A 768 -15.98 -17.87 -6.58
C ASP A 768 -17.48 -18.01 -6.91
N PRO A 769 -17.86 -18.29 -8.17
CA PRO A 769 -19.26 -18.35 -8.59
C PRO A 769 -20.01 -19.58 -8.08
N ARG A 770 -19.30 -20.57 -7.52
CA ARG A 770 -19.88 -21.84 -7.11
C ARG A 770 -20.72 -21.67 -5.84
N HIS A 771 -21.72 -22.54 -5.68
CA HIS A 771 -22.55 -22.55 -4.48
C HIS A 771 -21.83 -23.25 -3.31
N PRO A 772 -21.88 -22.74 -2.07
CA PRO A 772 -22.53 -21.50 -1.63
C PRO A 772 -21.63 -20.24 -1.72
N PHE A 773 -20.37 -20.36 -2.13
CA PHE A 773 -19.33 -19.32 -2.04
C PHE A 773 -19.70 -17.97 -2.68
N HIS A 774 -20.49 -17.95 -3.77
CA HIS A 774 -21.00 -16.71 -4.40
C HIS A 774 -21.86 -15.81 -3.50
N LYS A 775 -22.21 -16.27 -2.28
CA LYS A 775 -22.89 -15.46 -1.26
C LYS A 775 -21.94 -14.70 -0.36
N LYS A 776 -20.65 -15.06 -0.31
CA LYS A 776 -19.66 -14.46 0.60
C LYS A 776 -19.40 -13.00 0.20
N GLN A 777 -20.22 -12.12 0.76
CA GLN A 777 -20.04 -10.67 0.77
C GLN A 777 -20.53 -10.16 2.12
N ALA A 778 -19.57 -10.04 3.03
CA ALA A 778 -19.78 -9.39 4.32
C ALA A 778 -19.62 -7.87 4.19
N PHE A 779 -20.39 -7.14 5.00
CA PHE A 779 -20.22 -5.71 5.26
C PHE A 779 -19.80 -5.53 6.72
N ASP A 780 -18.54 -5.80 7.08
CA ASP A 780 -18.16 -6.06 8.47
C ASP A 780 -18.59 -4.98 9.48
N LEU A 781 -18.68 -3.71 9.05
CA LEU A 781 -19.22 -2.61 9.86
C LEU A 781 -20.76 -2.67 10.02
N GLY A 782 -21.51 -2.95 8.95
CA GLY A 782 -22.98 -3.02 8.99
C GLY A 782 -23.57 -4.37 9.39
N ASP A 783 -22.83 -5.45 9.18
CA ASP A 783 -23.25 -6.84 9.41
C ASP A 783 -22.80 -7.37 10.79
N VAL A 784 -21.81 -6.72 11.42
CA VAL A 784 -21.30 -7.05 12.76
C VAL A 784 -21.05 -5.78 13.61
N GLY A 785 -20.16 -4.89 13.15
CA GLY A 785 -19.83 -3.61 13.79
C GLY A 785 -18.38 -3.54 14.27
N ALA A 786 -17.60 -2.59 13.74
CA ALA A 786 -16.19 -2.43 14.09
C ALA A 786 -15.94 -1.99 15.54
N GLY A 787 -16.97 -1.46 16.22
CA GLY A 787 -16.90 -1.18 17.67
C GLY A 787 -17.14 -2.42 18.54
N ILE A 788 -18.01 -3.33 18.11
CA ILE A 788 -18.24 -4.65 18.77
C ILE A 788 -17.04 -5.58 18.56
N MET A 789 -16.41 -5.50 17.39
CA MET A 789 -15.27 -6.35 17.02
C MET A 789 -13.90 -5.75 17.40
N ALA A 790 -13.86 -4.61 18.08
CA ALA A 790 -12.63 -3.94 18.47
C ALA A 790 -11.86 -4.73 19.56
N ASN A 791 -10.57 -4.97 19.34
CA ASN A 791 -9.72 -5.70 20.28
C ASN A 791 -9.35 -4.84 21.51
N ASN A 792 -9.08 -5.51 22.63
CA ASN A 792 -8.45 -4.91 23.82
C ASN A 792 -6.93 -4.75 23.59
N LEU A 793 -6.52 -3.59 23.10
CA LEU A 793 -5.14 -3.34 22.65
C LEU A 793 -4.13 -3.38 23.81
N SER A 794 -3.07 -4.16 23.63
CA SER A 794 -2.08 -4.50 24.65
C SER A 794 -0.76 -3.72 24.50
N LEU A 795 -0.31 -3.14 25.62
CA LEU A 795 0.87 -2.28 25.69
C LEU A 795 2.16 -3.02 25.29
N GLY A 796 2.81 -2.52 24.23
CA GLY A 796 4.06 -3.10 23.71
C GLY A 796 3.86 -4.25 22.71
N CYS A 797 2.61 -4.68 22.48
CA CYS A 797 2.24 -5.63 21.44
C CYS A 797 1.65 -4.87 20.24
N ASP A 798 0.44 -4.33 20.39
CA ASP A 798 -0.31 -3.70 19.29
C ASP A 798 0.11 -2.25 19.02
N CYS A 799 0.55 -1.57 20.08
CA CYS A 799 1.02 -0.18 20.04
C CYS A 799 2.32 -0.04 20.85
N LEU A 800 3.37 0.52 20.22
CA LEU A 800 4.74 0.55 20.74
C LEU A 800 5.24 1.98 20.96
N GLY A 801 5.53 2.33 22.22
CA GLY A 801 6.04 3.64 22.63
C GLY A 801 5.40 4.13 23.91
N SER A 802 5.22 5.45 24.03
CA SER A 802 4.44 6.07 25.09
C SER A 802 2.97 6.15 24.65
N ILE A 803 2.16 5.19 25.11
CA ILE A 803 0.77 5.00 24.66
C ILE A 803 -0.22 5.56 25.69
N TYR A 804 -1.25 6.24 25.23
CA TYR A 804 -2.50 6.52 25.95
C TYR A 804 -3.63 5.67 25.35
N TYR A 805 -4.52 5.11 26.17
CA TYR A 805 -5.64 4.30 25.70
C TYR A 805 -6.99 4.96 26.00
N ILE A 806 -7.92 4.84 25.05
CA ILE A 806 -9.35 5.12 25.26
C ILE A 806 -10.08 3.78 25.34
N SER A 807 -10.87 3.61 26.40
CA SER A 807 -11.84 2.54 26.57
C SER A 807 -13.25 3.05 26.23
N SER A 808 -14.15 2.14 25.86
CA SER A 808 -15.57 2.43 25.63
C SER A 808 -16.46 1.54 26.49
N VAL A 809 -17.77 1.81 26.45
CA VAL A 809 -18.82 0.93 26.98
C VAL A 809 -19.86 0.80 25.88
N LEU A 810 -20.23 -0.43 25.54
CA LEU A 810 -21.28 -0.75 24.55
C LEU A 810 -22.36 -1.60 25.22
N ALA A 811 -23.41 -1.98 24.49
CA ALA A 811 -24.46 -2.84 25.02
C ALA A 811 -24.26 -4.31 24.62
N ASP A 812 -24.55 -5.22 25.55
CA ASP A 812 -24.66 -6.66 25.29
C ASP A 812 -26.02 -7.04 24.68
N THR A 813 -26.22 -8.33 24.40
CA THR A 813 -27.47 -8.87 23.85
C THR A 813 -28.66 -8.81 24.81
N GLU A 814 -28.43 -8.58 26.10
CA GLU A 814 -29.47 -8.29 27.10
C GLU A 814 -29.72 -6.78 27.27
N GLY A 815 -28.99 -5.91 26.55
CA GLY A 815 -29.10 -4.46 26.64
C GLY A 815 -28.44 -3.87 27.90
N LYS A 816 -27.56 -4.62 28.55
CA LYS A 816 -26.74 -4.16 29.68
C LYS A 816 -25.44 -3.53 29.18
N PRO A 817 -24.81 -2.63 29.94
CA PRO A 817 -23.48 -2.13 29.63
C PRO A 817 -22.41 -3.22 29.74
N GLN A 818 -21.56 -3.30 28.73
CA GLN A 818 -20.36 -4.14 28.66
C GLN A 818 -19.15 -3.24 28.45
N ASP A 819 -18.10 -3.43 29.26
CA ASP A 819 -16.85 -2.68 29.14
C ASP A 819 -16.02 -3.16 27.93
N TYR A 820 -15.54 -2.19 27.14
CA TYR A 820 -14.64 -2.40 26.00
C TYR A 820 -13.31 -1.67 26.26
N PRO A 821 -12.38 -2.30 27.02
CA PRO A 821 -11.11 -1.68 27.40
C PRO A 821 -10.19 -1.46 26.19
N ASN A 822 -9.45 -0.34 26.20
CA ASN A 822 -8.32 -0.04 25.31
C ASN A 822 -8.59 -0.06 23.80
N VAL A 823 -9.85 0.04 23.36
CA VAL A 823 -10.27 -0.05 21.94
C VAL A 823 -9.64 0.97 20.99
N VAL A 824 -9.11 2.09 21.49
CA VAL A 824 -8.26 3.01 20.71
C VAL A 824 -6.97 3.29 21.46
N CYS A 825 -5.83 3.09 20.81
CA CYS A 825 -4.53 3.53 21.29
C CYS A 825 -4.13 4.85 20.63
N ILE A 826 -3.46 5.72 21.39
CA ILE A 826 -3.00 7.04 20.97
C ILE A 826 -1.52 7.16 21.31
N HIS A 827 -0.69 7.46 20.33
CA HIS A 827 0.75 7.67 20.54
C HIS A 827 1.34 8.59 19.50
N GLU A 828 2.59 8.98 19.69
CA GLU A 828 3.38 9.61 18.63
C GLU A 828 4.36 8.60 18.01
N GLN A 829 4.70 8.79 16.74
CA GLN A 829 5.75 8.04 16.04
C GLN A 829 6.67 8.96 15.25
N ASP A 830 7.90 8.51 14.99
CA ASP A 830 8.78 9.15 14.02
C ASP A 830 8.51 8.59 12.62
N SER A 831 8.31 9.49 11.66
CA SER A 831 8.01 9.19 10.26
C SER A 831 9.08 9.84 9.35
N GLY A 832 10.34 9.83 9.80
CA GLY A 832 11.49 10.25 9.02
C GLY A 832 11.70 11.76 8.94
N LEU A 833 11.85 12.30 7.73
CA LEU A 833 12.10 13.72 7.48
C LEU A 833 10.83 14.41 6.97
N LEU A 834 10.46 15.53 7.60
CA LEU A 834 9.35 16.37 7.17
C LEU A 834 9.77 17.30 6.04
N TRP A 835 10.89 18.00 6.23
CA TRP A 835 11.52 18.83 5.20
C TRP A 835 13.03 18.97 5.44
N LYS A 836 13.79 19.18 4.37
CA LYS A 836 15.23 19.41 4.41
C LYS A 836 15.68 20.27 3.23
N HIS A 837 16.62 21.18 3.48
CA HIS A 837 17.33 21.92 2.43
C HIS A 837 18.80 22.11 2.81
N THR A 838 19.69 22.10 1.82
CA THR A 838 21.11 22.45 1.99
C THR A 838 21.48 23.52 0.97
N ASN A 839 21.92 24.69 1.43
CA ASN A 839 22.41 25.73 0.55
C ASN A 839 23.88 25.47 0.21
N TYR A 840 24.16 24.93 -0.97
CA TYR A 840 25.52 24.58 -1.42
C TYR A 840 26.50 25.78 -1.44
N ARG A 841 26.01 27.03 -1.43
CA ARG A 841 26.87 28.23 -1.39
C ARG A 841 27.47 28.50 -0.01
N THR A 842 26.90 27.91 1.04
CA THR A 842 27.34 28.07 2.44
C THR A 842 27.51 26.74 3.16
N ASN A 843 27.27 25.62 2.46
CA ASN A 843 27.16 24.25 2.99
C ASN A 843 26.18 24.05 4.16
N ARG A 844 25.40 25.08 4.54
CA ARG A 844 24.44 25.00 5.64
C ARG A 844 23.24 24.14 5.25
N ALA A 845 23.11 23.00 5.93
CA ALA A 845 21.90 22.19 5.95
C ALA A 845 20.93 22.68 7.04
N VAL A 846 19.63 22.55 6.76
CA VAL A 846 18.55 22.61 7.76
C VAL A 846 17.63 21.42 7.46
N ALA A 847 17.27 20.66 8.50
CA ALA A 847 16.39 19.50 8.40
C ALA A 847 15.42 19.50 9.59
N VAL A 848 14.21 19.01 9.38
CA VAL A 848 13.18 18.82 10.41
C VAL A 848 12.65 17.38 10.29
N ARG A 849 12.45 16.72 11.44
CA ARG A 849 11.88 15.36 11.49
C ARG A 849 10.37 15.40 11.37
N ASN A 850 9.77 14.37 10.79
CA ASN A 850 8.32 14.20 10.79
C ASN A 850 7.93 13.43 12.07
N ARG A 851 7.23 14.11 12.98
CA ARG A 851 6.52 13.48 14.10
C ARG A 851 5.07 13.32 13.64
N GLU A 852 4.51 12.14 13.83
CA GLU A 852 3.09 11.88 13.57
C GLU A 852 2.40 11.52 14.87
N LEU A 853 1.21 12.05 15.11
CA LEU A 853 0.26 11.51 16.08
C LEU A 853 -0.55 10.42 15.39
N VAL A 854 -0.66 9.26 16.03
CA VAL A 854 -1.42 8.10 15.55
C VAL A 854 -2.53 7.81 16.55
N LEU A 855 -3.76 7.71 16.04
CA LEU A 855 -4.89 7.11 16.76
C LEU A 855 -5.24 5.81 16.02
N GLN A 856 -5.13 4.67 16.68
CA GLN A 856 -5.28 3.34 16.07
C GLN A 856 -6.30 2.48 16.83
N THR A 857 -7.17 1.80 16.08
CA THR A 857 -7.99 0.68 16.57
C THR A 857 -7.68 -0.57 15.74
N ILE A 858 -7.95 -1.75 16.28
CA ILE A 858 -7.83 -3.03 15.57
C ILE A 858 -9.13 -3.80 15.81
N LEU A 859 -9.64 -4.46 14.76
CA LEU A 859 -10.80 -5.34 14.83
C LEU A 859 -10.48 -6.71 14.23
N THR A 860 -11.00 -7.76 14.87
CA THR A 860 -11.00 -9.15 14.38
C THR A 860 -12.39 -9.50 13.87
N VAL A 861 -12.52 -10.02 12.64
CA VAL A 861 -13.81 -10.41 12.04
C VAL A 861 -13.69 -11.83 11.48
N SER A 862 -14.06 -12.81 12.30
CA SER A 862 -13.91 -14.25 12.04
C SER A 862 -12.45 -14.63 11.76
N ASN A 863 -12.04 -14.57 10.49
CA ASN A 863 -10.69 -14.90 10.03
C ASN A 863 -9.79 -13.68 9.82
N TYR A 864 -10.33 -12.46 9.64
CA TYR A 864 -9.55 -11.27 9.25
C TYR A 864 -9.29 -10.29 10.39
N GLU A 865 -8.11 -9.68 10.40
CA GLU A 865 -7.79 -8.52 11.23
C GLU A 865 -7.63 -7.26 10.37
N TYR A 866 -8.22 -6.15 10.82
CA TYR A 866 -8.01 -4.83 10.23
C TYR A 866 -7.50 -3.85 11.27
N ILE A 867 -6.30 -3.31 11.05
CA ILE A 867 -5.78 -2.16 11.79
C ILE A 867 -6.25 -0.89 11.08
N LEU A 868 -6.99 -0.05 11.79
CA LEU A 868 -7.57 1.20 11.30
C LEU A 868 -6.95 2.39 12.05
N ALA A 869 -6.24 3.27 11.34
CA ALA A 869 -5.48 4.36 11.97
C ALA A 869 -5.70 5.73 11.33
N TRP A 870 -5.79 6.75 12.19
CA TRP A 870 -5.72 8.16 11.81
C TRP A 870 -4.33 8.72 12.16
N ASN A 871 -3.56 9.10 11.13
CA ASN A 871 -2.23 9.68 11.29
C ASN A 871 -2.27 11.18 10.97
N PHE A 872 -1.79 12.01 11.90
CA PHE A 872 -1.73 13.47 11.78
C PHE A 872 -0.29 13.93 11.67
N SER A 873 0.01 14.82 10.74
CA SER A 873 1.37 15.38 10.57
C SER A 873 1.49 16.81 11.09
N LEU A 874 2.74 17.21 11.39
CA LEU A 874 3.09 18.60 11.73
C LEU A 874 2.78 19.60 10.60
N ALA A 875 2.65 19.14 9.35
CA ALA A 875 2.37 19.99 8.18
C ALA A 875 0.87 20.17 7.87
N GLY A 876 -0.02 19.66 8.71
CA GLY A 876 -1.48 19.75 8.50
C GLY A 876 -2.07 18.66 7.58
N ASP A 877 -1.28 17.69 7.11
CA ASP A 877 -1.86 16.48 6.50
C ASP A 877 -2.52 15.61 7.58
N ILE A 878 -3.69 15.06 7.26
CA ILE A 878 -4.31 13.92 7.97
C ILE A 878 -4.45 12.75 6.99
N THR A 879 -4.06 11.56 7.42
CA THR A 879 -4.13 10.33 6.63
C THR A 879 -4.97 9.29 7.35
N TYR A 880 -5.91 8.67 6.64
CA TYR A 880 -6.50 7.40 7.06
C TYR A 880 -5.65 6.26 6.50
N GLU A 881 -5.15 5.41 7.39
CA GLU A 881 -4.33 4.24 7.09
C GLU A 881 -5.10 2.98 7.47
N VAL A 882 -5.17 2.03 6.54
CA VAL A 882 -5.73 0.70 6.78
C VAL A 882 -4.63 -0.33 6.58
N ARG A 883 -4.57 -1.33 7.45
CA ARG A 883 -3.74 -2.52 7.27
C ARG A 883 -4.63 -3.76 7.39
N ALA A 884 -4.76 -4.53 6.32
CA ALA A 884 -5.42 -5.84 6.36
C ALA A 884 -4.38 -6.91 6.70
N THR A 885 -4.71 -7.80 7.63
CA THR A 885 -3.83 -8.89 8.12
C THR A 885 -4.72 -10.03 8.65
N GLY A 886 -4.15 -11.10 9.22
CA GLY A 886 -4.95 -12.22 9.76
C GLY A 886 -5.00 -13.41 8.81
N ILE A 887 -5.97 -14.30 8.96
CA ILE A 887 -6.05 -15.56 8.21
C ILE A 887 -6.95 -15.40 6.97
N LEU A 888 -6.63 -16.08 5.87
CA LEU A 888 -7.49 -16.14 4.69
C LEU A 888 -8.76 -16.92 5.00
N SER A 889 -9.93 -16.46 4.55
CA SER A 889 -11.14 -17.30 4.58
C SER A 889 -11.05 -18.39 3.50
N THR A 890 -10.85 -19.64 3.92
CA THR A 890 -10.57 -20.77 3.00
C THR A 890 -11.80 -21.61 2.67
N GLN A 891 -11.63 -22.55 1.74
CA GLN A 891 -12.64 -23.49 1.27
C GLN A 891 -11.97 -24.75 0.71
N PRO A 892 -12.66 -25.91 0.67
CA PRO A 892 -12.02 -27.18 0.32
C PRO A 892 -11.79 -27.32 -1.19
N VAL A 893 -10.71 -28.00 -1.55
CA VAL A 893 -10.36 -28.34 -2.94
C VAL A 893 -9.77 -29.76 -3.00
N ASP A 894 -9.97 -30.47 -4.11
CA ASP A 894 -9.47 -31.85 -4.25
C ASP A 894 -7.93 -31.91 -4.19
N LEU A 895 -7.37 -32.92 -3.52
CA LEU A 895 -5.92 -33.01 -3.25
C LEU A 895 -5.05 -33.16 -4.51
N ASP A 896 -5.58 -33.71 -5.60
CA ASP A 896 -4.89 -33.78 -6.90
C ASP A 896 -4.75 -32.40 -7.56
N LEU A 897 -5.60 -31.43 -7.20
CA LEU A 897 -5.52 -30.04 -7.65
C LEU A 897 -4.49 -29.20 -6.88
N THR A 898 -3.77 -29.76 -5.89
CA THR A 898 -2.78 -29.06 -5.05
C THR A 898 -1.68 -28.32 -5.84
N LYS A 899 -1.39 -28.75 -7.08
CA LYS A 899 -0.35 -28.15 -7.95
C LYS A 899 -0.91 -27.59 -9.26
N GLU A 900 -2.23 -27.46 -9.34
CA GLU A 900 -2.97 -27.08 -10.53
C GLU A 900 -3.51 -25.65 -10.39
N PRO A 901 -3.48 -24.82 -11.45
CA PRO A 901 -4.22 -23.56 -11.45
C PRO A 901 -5.72 -23.80 -11.25
N HIS A 902 -6.30 -23.09 -10.29
CA HIS A 902 -7.73 -23.05 -10.02
C HIS A 902 -8.30 -21.72 -10.55
N PRO A 903 -9.45 -21.70 -11.25
CA PRO A 903 -9.93 -20.50 -11.94
C PRO A 903 -10.48 -19.41 -11.01
N TYR A 904 -10.79 -19.72 -9.74
CA TYR A 904 -11.51 -18.82 -8.82
C TYR A 904 -10.73 -18.50 -7.54
N GLY A 905 -9.48 -18.94 -7.43
CA GLY A 905 -8.68 -18.80 -6.21
C GLY A 905 -7.27 -19.37 -6.35
N THR A 906 -6.49 -19.23 -5.28
CA THR A 906 -5.15 -19.83 -5.16
C THR A 906 -5.19 -20.97 -4.17
N VAL A 907 -4.63 -22.13 -4.54
CA VAL A 907 -4.42 -23.23 -3.60
C VAL A 907 -3.21 -22.89 -2.73
N VAL A 908 -3.47 -22.48 -1.49
CA VAL A 908 -2.44 -21.98 -0.56
C VAL A 908 -1.81 -23.09 0.28
N HIS A 909 -2.50 -24.22 0.42
CA HIS A 909 -2.06 -25.40 1.15
C HIS A 909 -2.76 -26.65 0.56
N PRO A 910 -2.20 -27.88 0.64
CA PRO A 910 -2.88 -29.08 0.16
C PRO A 910 -4.30 -29.23 0.73
N GLY A 911 -5.31 -29.30 -0.14
CA GLY A 911 -6.73 -29.35 0.23
C GLY A 911 -7.40 -27.98 0.50
N VAL A 912 -6.63 -26.89 0.45
CA VAL A 912 -7.05 -25.54 0.90
C VAL A 912 -6.98 -24.53 -0.24
N LEU A 913 -8.14 -24.09 -0.71
CA LEU A 913 -8.30 -23.01 -1.68
C LEU A 913 -8.67 -21.71 -0.95
N ALA A 914 -7.94 -20.63 -1.24
CA ALA A 914 -8.33 -19.27 -0.90
C ALA A 914 -8.89 -18.58 -2.15
N ALA A 915 -10.19 -18.29 -2.15
CA ALA A 915 -10.84 -17.67 -3.30
C ALA A 915 -10.43 -16.20 -3.51
N TYR A 916 -10.43 -15.74 -4.76
CA TYR A 916 -10.22 -14.34 -5.10
C TYR A 916 -11.36 -13.49 -4.51
N HIS A 917 -11.05 -12.30 -4.02
CA HIS A 917 -12.02 -11.41 -3.39
C HIS A 917 -11.51 -9.95 -3.39
N GLN A 918 -12.40 -8.99 -3.23
CA GLN A 918 -12.03 -7.57 -3.09
C GLN A 918 -12.31 -7.09 -1.66
N HIS A 919 -11.53 -6.13 -1.17
CA HIS A 919 -11.77 -5.42 0.09
C HIS A 919 -12.07 -3.96 -0.23
N PHE A 920 -13.30 -3.50 -0.04
CA PHE A 920 -13.72 -2.12 -0.30
C PHE A 920 -13.97 -1.36 0.99
N PHE A 921 -13.36 -0.19 1.15
CA PHE A 921 -13.52 0.71 2.29
C PHE A 921 -14.18 2.01 1.82
N SER A 922 -15.09 2.57 2.62
CA SER A 922 -15.73 3.87 2.33
C SER A 922 -15.53 4.83 3.51
N LEU A 923 -14.70 5.87 3.32
CA LEU A 923 -14.46 6.91 4.32
C LEU A 923 -15.47 8.05 4.16
N ARG A 924 -16.23 8.39 5.20
CA ARG A 924 -17.14 9.56 5.22
C ARG A 924 -16.40 10.80 5.71
N VAL A 925 -16.37 11.82 4.87
CA VAL A 925 -15.71 13.11 5.11
C VAL A 925 -16.78 14.21 5.08
N ASP A 926 -17.16 14.70 6.25
CA ASP A 926 -18.07 15.84 6.39
C ASP A 926 -17.27 17.14 6.64
N PRO A 927 -17.20 18.06 5.66
CA PRO A 927 -16.26 19.17 5.69
C PRO A 927 -16.74 20.40 6.45
N MET A 928 -15.76 21.16 6.95
CA MET A 928 -15.94 22.46 7.60
C MET A 928 -14.72 23.36 7.30
N ILE A 929 -14.19 23.29 6.07
CA ILE A 929 -12.91 23.90 5.70
C ILE A 929 -12.98 25.42 5.88
N ALA A 930 -12.24 25.96 6.84
CA ALA A 930 -12.26 27.37 7.23
C ALA A 930 -13.66 27.91 7.56
N GLY A 931 -14.56 27.05 8.06
CA GLY A 931 -15.95 27.38 8.42
C GLY A 931 -16.97 26.46 7.75
N ALA A 932 -18.23 26.51 8.20
CA ALA A 932 -19.30 25.66 7.68
C ALA A 932 -19.92 26.13 6.35
N GLU A 933 -19.71 27.40 5.99
CA GLU A 933 -20.31 28.02 4.80
C GLU A 933 -19.46 27.83 3.54
N ASN A 934 -20.07 28.09 2.37
CA ASN A 934 -19.38 28.23 1.08
C ASN A 934 -18.55 27.00 0.64
N GLN A 935 -18.81 25.84 1.27
CA GLN A 935 -18.15 24.56 0.98
C GLN A 935 -18.53 24.07 -0.42
N GLN A 936 -17.52 23.62 -1.17
CA GLN A 936 -17.67 23.09 -2.52
C GLN A 936 -16.69 21.94 -2.73
N VAL A 937 -17.10 20.92 -3.47
CA VAL A 937 -16.16 19.91 -4.00
C VAL A 937 -15.81 20.26 -5.43
N VAL A 938 -14.54 20.15 -5.79
CA VAL A 938 -14.05 20.34 -7.16
C VAL A 938 -13.10 19.21 -7.51
N TYR A 939 -12.91 18.94 -8.79
CA TYR A 939 -11.74 18.19 -9.26
C TYR A 939 -10.85 19.07 -10.15
N GLU A 940 -9.56 18.76 -10.14
CA GLU A 940 -8.56 19.40 -11.00
C GLU A 940 -7.82 18.36 -11.84
N GLU A 941 -7.61 18.65 -13.11
CA GLU A 941 -6.96 17.81 -14.11
C GLU A 941 -5.80 18.56 -14.77
N ALA A 942 -4.68 17.89 -15.02
CA ALA A 942 -3.57 18.41 -15.80
C ALA A 942 -3.74 18.04 -17.28
N HIS A 943 -3.82 19.06 -18.15
CA HIS A 943 -4.02 18.91 -19.58
C HIS A 943 -2.83 19.49 -20.35
N ALA A 944 -2.22 18.71 -21.25
CA ALA A 944 -1.11 19.19 -22.08
C ALA A 944 -1.57 20.33 -23.00
N LEU A 945 -0.76 21.39 -23.13
CA LEU A 945 -1.00 22.42 -24.13
C LEU A 945 -0.55 21.90 -25.51
N PRO A 946 -1.29 22.16 -26.60
CA PRO A 946 -0.83 21.84 -27.94
C PRO A 946 0.50 22.55 -28.22
N ARG A 947 1.33 21.96 -29.09
CA ARG A 947 2.54 22.63 -29.57
C ARG A 947 2.14 23.75 -30.51
N ASP A 948 2.54 24.97 -30.20
CA ASP A 948 2.29 26.17 -31.00
C ASP A 948 3.59 26.94 -31.22
N ALA A 949 3.75 27.59 -32.37
CA ALA A 949 5.01 28.26 -32.74
C ALA A 949 5.38 29.48 -31.87
N LYS A 950 4.43 30.04 -31.09
CA LYS A 950 4.59 31.24 -30.27
C LYS A 950 4.37 30.97 -28.77
N GLU A 951 3.26 30.32 -28.42
CA GLU A 951 2.85 30.11 -27.02
C GLU A 951 3.47 28.85 -26.39
N ASN A 952 3.79 27.82 -27.19
CA ASN A 952 4.38 26.57 -26.71
C ASN A 952 5.37 25.95 -27.72
N PRO A 953 6.41 26.69 -28.17
CA PRO A 953 7.27 26.28 -29.31
C PRO A 953 8.05 24.99 -29.06
N HIS A 954 8.27 24.64 -27.80
CA HIS A 954 8.98 23.43 -27.39
C HIS A 954 8.04 22.25 -27.06
N GLY A 955 6.72 22.46 -26.97
CA GLY A 955 5.74 21.40 -26.69
C GLY A 955 5.79 20.86 -25.26
N VAL A 956 6.24 21.67 -24.30
CA VAL A 956 6.45 21.27 -22.89
C VAL A 956 5.40 21.84 -21.93
N GLY A 957 4.59 22.79 -22.39
CA GLY A 957 3.55 23.43 -21.57
C GLY A 957 2.38 22.49 -21.26
N TYR A 958 1.84 22.61 -20.06
CA TYR A 958 0.55 22.05 -19.65
C TYR A 958 -0.23 23.10 -18.84
N THR A 959 -1.53 22.90 -18.68
CA THR A 959 -2.42 23.73 -17.87
C THR A 959 -3.23 22.87 -16.90
N VAL A 960 -3.87 23.50 -15.91
CA VAL A 960 -4.77 22.80 -14.98
C VAL A 960 -6.20 23.29 -15.19
N LYS A 961 -7.09 22.36 -15.53
CA LYS A 961 -8.53 22.60 -15.59
C LYS A 961 -9.14 22.26 -14.23
N ARG A 962 -9.83 23.21 -13.60
CA ARG A 962 -10.70 22.96 -12.44
C ARG A 962 -12.15 22.82 -12.89
N THR A 963 -12.85 21.80 -12.40
CA THR A 963 -14.28 21.59 -12.61
C THR A 963 -14.99 21.48 -11.26
N PRO A 964 -15.94 22.36 -10.93
CA PRO A 964 -16.77 22.21 -9.74
C PRO A 964 -17.76 21.05 -9.86
N ILE A 965 -17.95 20.31 -8.76
CA ILE A 965 -19.06 19.37 -8.61
C ILE A 965 -20.27 20.17 -8.11
N THR A 966 -21.38 20.10 -8.83
CA THR A 966 -22.59 20.93 -8.63
C THR A 966 -23.87 20.09 -8.52
N THR A 967 -23.74 18.76 -8.52
CA THR A 967 -24.85 17.82 -8.42
C THR A 967 -24.34 16.58 -7.69
N SER A 968 -25.17 15.90 -6.88
CA SER A 968 -24.77 14.65 -6.25
C SER A 968 -24.54 13.54 -7.28
N GLY A 969 -23.55 12.69 -7.04
CA GLY A 969 -23.13 11.68 -8.00
C GLY A 969 -21.89 10.89 -7.58
N GLY A 970 -21.62 9.82 -8.33
CA GLY A 970 -20.34 9.11 -8.32
C GLY A 970 -19.34 9.73 -9.29
N TYR A 971 -18.06 9.73 -8.92
CA TYR A 971 -16.97 10.37 -9.64
C TYR A 971 -15.68 9.57 -9.51
N ASP A 972 -14.95 9.39 -10.62
CA ASP A 972 -13.74 8.57 -10.63
C ASP A 972 -12.44 9.35 -10.75
N LEU A 973 -11.39 8.73 -10.20
CA LEU A 973 -10.00 9.11 -10.46
C LEU A 973 -9.68 8.91 -11.95
N ASP A 974 -8.78 9.75 -12.47
CA ASP A 974 -8.22 9.61 -13.82
C ASP A 974 -6.70 9.77 -13.70
N THR A 975 -5.98 8.67 -13.88
CA THR A 975 -4.52 8.61 -13.81
C THR A 975 -3.83 9.16 -15.06
N THR A 976 -4.55 9.33 -16.17
CA THR A 976 -4.04 9.91 -17.42
C THR A 976 -4.00 11.44 -17.32
N ASN A 977 -5.07 12.04 -16.79
CA ASN A 977 -5.17 13.50 -16.59
C ASN A 977 -4.83 13.93 -15.14
N ASN A 978 -4.33 13.02 -14.30
CA ASN A 978 -4.02 13.24 -12.87
C ASN A 978 -5.18 13.91 -12.10
N ARG A 979 -6.42 13.43 -12.30
CA ARG A 979 -7.61 14.03 -11.67
C ARG A 979 -7.53 13.93 -10.15
N THR A 980 -7.45 15.09 -9.50
CA THR A 980 -7.31 15.23 -8.05
C THR A 980 -8.53 15.97 -7.49
N PHE A 981 -9.26 15.33 -6.57
CA PHE A 981 -10.40 15.93 -5.88
C PHE A 981 -9.97 16.87 -4.76
N LYS A 982 -10.73 17.95 -4.54
CA LYS A 982 -10.50 18.92 -3.46
C LYS A 982 -11.80 19.40 -2.85
N ILE A 983 -11.81 19.53 -1.54
CA ILE A 983 -12.82 20.23 -0.76
C ILE A 983 -12.34 21.68 -0.58
N VAL A 984 -13.18 22.65 -0.93
CA VAL A 984 -12.82 24.05 -1.12
C VAL A 984 -13.82 24.95 -0.39
N ASN A 985 -13.33 25.96 0.33
CA ASN A 985 -14.18 27.05 0.79
C ASN A 985 -14.14 28.19 -0.24
N THR A 986 -15.26 28.44 -0.92
CA THR A 986 -15.33 29.43 -2.00
C THR A 986 -15.29 30.87 -1.49
N GLY A 987 -15.67 31.14 -0.24
CA GLY A 987 -15.65 32.46 0.38
C GLY A 987 -14.26 32.88 0.91
N VAL A 988 -13.50 31.95 1.49
CA VAL A 988 -12.18 32.25 2.09
C VAL A 988 -11.06 32.12 1.05
N LYS A 989 -10.29 33.20 0.85
CA LYS A 989 -9.18 33.29 -0.11
C LYS A 989 -7.82 33.30 0.59
N ASN A 990 -6.83 32.68 -0.05
CA ASN A 990 -5.43 32.75 0.35
C ASN A 990 -4.81 34.12 -0.02
N PRO A 991 -4.07 34.78 0.89
CA PRO A 991 -3.54 36.12 0.66
C PRO A 991 -2.38 36.19 -0.34
N VAL A 992 -1.72 35.07 -0.66
CA VAL A 992 -0.53 35.03 -1.54
C VAL A 992 -0.92 34.89 -3.01
N ASN A 993 -1.97 34.13 -3.32
CA ASN A 993 -2.35 33.81 -4.70
C ASN A 993 -3.84 34.01 -5.03
N GLY A 994 -4.64 34.58 -4.12
CA GLY A 994 -6.07 34.85 -4.31
C GLY A 994 -6.95 33.62 -4.50
N SER A 995 -6.39 32.41 -4.50
CA SER A 995 -7.12 31.16 -4.68
C SER A 995 -7.90 30.82 -3.41
N SER A 996 -9.05 30.16 -3.57
CA SER A 996 -9.78 29.64 -2.41
C SER A 996 -8.96 28.61 -1.63
N VAL A 997 -9.10 28.64 -0.31
CA VAL A 997 -8.52 27.67 0.62
C VAL A 997 -9.16 26.30 0.41
N ALA A 998 -8.38 25.23 0.53
CA ALA A 998 -8.83 23.88 0.23
C ALA A 998 -8.04 22.80 0.99
N TYR A 999 -8.61 21.61 1.05
CA TYR A 999 -7.89 20.36 1.28
C TYR A 999 -8.07 19.46 0.05
N LYS A 1000 -6.99 18.85 -0.45
CA LYS A 1000 -7.04 17.88 -1.55
C LYS A 1000 -7.02 16.46 -1.03
N LEU A 1001 -7.69 15.58 -1.77
CA LEU A 1001 -7.72 14.14 -1.51
C LEU A 1001 -6.64 13.46 -2.34
N HIS A 1002 -5.72 12.77 -1.68
CA HIS A 1002 -4.86 11.76 -2.29
C HIS A 1002 -5.49 10.39 -2.00
N VAL A 1003 -5.97 9.73 -3.04
CA VAL A 1003 -6.68 8.43 -2.98
C VAL A 1003 -5.91 7.46 -3.88
N PRO A 1004 -5.65 6.21 -3.45
CA PRO A 1004 -4.99 5.23 -4.30
C PRO A 1004 -5.92 4.82 -5.45
N PRO A 1005 -5.43 4.60 -6.69
CA PRO A 1005 -6.23 4.04 -7.75
C PRO A 1005 -6.80 2.67 -7.34
N MET A 1006 -8.13 2.55 -7.35
CA MET A 1006 -8.87 1.36 -6.97
C MET A 1006 -9.48 0.72 -8.22
N GLN A 1007 -9.56 -0.61 -8.25
CA GLN A 1007 -10.38 -1.31 -9.23
C GLN A 1007 -11.83 -1.38 -8.69
N PRO A 1008 -12.84 -0.86 -9.42
CA PRO A 1008 -14.24 -1.01 -9.03
C PRO A 1008 -14.68 -2.48 -8.85
N ILE A 1009 -15.86 -2.67 -8.26
CA ILE A 1009 -16.41 -4.00 -8.01
C ILE A 1009 -16.55 -4.81 -9.30
N LEU A 1010 -15.96 -6.01 -9.30
CA LEU A 1010 -15.92 -6.93 -10.44
C LEU A 1010 -17.19 -7.76 -10.62
N ALA A 1011 -18.07 -7.77 -9.62
CA ALA A 1011 -19.35 -8.46 -9.68
C ALA A 1011 -20.29 -7.76 -10.67
N ASP A 1012 -21.02 -8.56 -11.45
CA ASP A 1012 -21.98 -8.10 -12.47
C ASP A 1012 -23.01 -7.12 -11.91
N ALA A 1013 -23.45 -6.14 -12.71
CA ALA A 1013 -24.34 -5.07 -12.29
C ALA A 1013 -25.68 -5.56 -11.69
N GLU A 1014 -26.22 -6.67 -12.20
CA GLU A 1014 -27.46 -7.27 -11.72
C GLU A 1014 -27.25 -8.21 -10.52
N SER A 1015 -26.00 -8.51 -10.14
CA SER A 1015 -25.71 -9.34 -8.97
C SER A 1015 -26.15 -8.68 -7.66
N TYR A 1016 -26.44 -9.48 -6.64
CA TYR A 1016 -26.64 -8.95 -5.29
C TYR A 1016 -25.36 -8.31 -4.74
N HIS A 1017 -24.17 -8.74 -5.18
CA HIS A 1017 -22.91 -8.12 -4.75
C HIS A 1017 -22.81 -6.66 -5.20
N HIS A 1018 -23.05 -6.39 -6.48
CA HIS A 1018 -23.02 -5.04 -7.03
C HIS A 1018 -24.16 -4.16 -6.48
N ARG A 1019 -25.37 -4.71 -6.35
CA ARG A 1019 -26.55 -3.97 -5.85
C ARG A 1019 -26.46 -3.64 -4.35
N ARG A 1020 -25.88 -4.51 -3.51
CA ARG A 1020 -25.67 -4.24 -2.07
C ARG A 1020 -24.51 -3.28 -1.82
N ALA A 1021 -23.38 -3.46 -2.51
CA ALA A 1021 -22.16 -2.67 -2.28
C ALA A 1021 -22.21 -1.35 -3.06
N GLU A 1022 -23.17 -0.51 -2.71
CA GLU A 1022 -23.49 0.73 -3.43
C GLU A 1022 -22.31 1.68 -3.61
N PHE A 1023 -21.35 1.67 -2.69
CA PHE A 1023 -20.15 2.51 -2.80
C PHE A 1023 -19.06 1.94 -3.74
N ALA A 1024 -19.04 0.64 -4.00
CA ALA A 1024 -17.86 -0.04 -4.56
C ALA A 1024 -17.64 0.09 -6.08
N ASP A 1025 -18.50 0.84 -6.79
CA ASP A 1025 -18.45 1.05 -8.24
C ASP A 1025 -17.76 2.36 -8.67
N HIS A 1026 -17.59 3.32 -7.77
CA HIS A 1026 -16.90 4.59 -8.03
C HIS A 1026 -15.79 4.87 -7.01
N SER A 1027 -14.85 5.77 -7.36
CA SER A 1027 -13.72 6.16 -6.50
C SER A 1027 -14.08 7.20 -5.43
N ILE A 1028 -15.05 8.06 -5.74
CA ILE A 1028 -15.58 9.13 -4.90
C ILE A 1028 -17.09 9.18 -5.11
N TYR A 1029 -17.86 9.33 -4.05
CA TYR A 1029 -19.22 9.86 -4.11
C TYR A 1029 -19.28 11.24 -3.45
N VAL A 1030 -20.17 12.10 -3.94
CA VAL A 1030 -20.54 13.35 -3.28
C VAL A 1030 -22.06 13.44 -3.15
N THR A 1031 -22.56 13.67 -1.94
CA THR A 1031 -23.99 13.86 -1.65
C THR A 1031 -24.22 15.22 -0.98
N ARG A 1032 -25.47 15.71 -0.98
CA ARG A 1032 -25.87 16.82 -0.10
C ARG A 1032 -26.00 16.24 1.32
N TYR A 1033 -25.53 16.93 2.36
CA TYR A 1033 -25.73 16.48 3.73
C TYR A 1033 -27.22 16.30 4.02
N ALA A 1034 -27.59 15.13 4.52
CA ALA A 1034 -28.87 14.85 5.16
C ALA A 1034 -28.65 14.19 6.53
N GLU A 1035 -29.65 14.30 7.39
CA GLU A 1035 -29.67 13.58 8.67
C GLU A 1035 -29.77 12.07 8.43
N ASN A 1036 -29.14 11.28 9.31
CA ASN A 1036 -29.03 9.81 9.21
C ASN A 1036 -28.22 9.25 8.01
N GLU A 1037 -27.74 10.07 7.05
CA GLU A 1037 -26.80 9.60 6.03
C GLU A 1037 -25.39 9.42 6.62
N LEU A 1038 -25.16 8.27 7.25
CA LEU A 1038 -23.92 7.90 7.95
C LEU A 1038 -23.17 6.70 7.35
N PHE A 1039 -23.88 5.69 6.84
CA PHE A 1039 -23.29 4.38 6.47
C PHE A 1039 -23.43 4.07 4.98
N ALA A 1040 -22.31 3.93 4.26
CA ALA A 1040 -22.32 3.90 2.79
C ALA A 1040 -23.02 2.67 2.16
N GLY A 1041 -23.18 1.56 2.90
CA GLY A 1041 -24.01 0.40 2.54
C GLY A 1041 -25.46 0.46 3.05
N GLY A 1042 -25.85 1.55 3.72
CA GLY A 1042 -27.15 1.70 4.40
C GLY A 1042 -27.17 1.14 5.83
N TYR A 1043 -28.22 1.45 6.60
CA TYR A 1043 -28.34 1.02 8.01
C TYR A 1043 -28.36 -0.51 8.20
N TYR A 1044 -29.00 -1.24 7.29
CA TYR A 1044 -29.23 -2.67 7.41
C TYR A 1044 -28.68 -3.41 6.19
N THR A 1045 -27.40 -3.78 6.25
CA THR A 1045 -26.67 -4.48 5.18
C THR A 1045 -26.91 -6.00 5.19
N ASN A 1046 -27.27 -6.57 6.34
CA ASN A 1046 -27.36 -8.03 6.53
C ASN A 1046 -28.54 -8.58 5.71
N GLN A 1047 -28.27 -9.49 4.77
CA GLN A 1047 -29.25 -9.98 3.79
C GLN A 1047 -29.99 -8.87 3.01
N SER A 1048 -29.37 -7.69 2.88
CA SER A 1048 -29.96 -6.55 2.19
C SER A 1048 -30.14 -6.80 0.69
N ARG A 1049 -31.01 -6.00 0.07
CA ARG A 1049 -31.29 -6.02 -1.37
C ARG A 1049 -30.65 -4.86 -2.14
N GLY A 1050 -29.94 -3.96 -1.44
CA GLY A 1050 -29.49 -2.66 -1.96
C GLY A 1050 -30.62 -1.61 -2.03
N GLY A 1051 -30.27 -0.40 -2.46
CA GLY A 1051 -31.19 0.73 -2.63
C GLY A 1051 -31.32 1.64 -1.40
N THR A 1052 -30.35 1.61 -0.49
CA THR A 1052 -30.38 2.33 0.81
C THR A 1052 -29.04 2.98 1.20
N GLY A 1053 -28.01 2.87 0.36
CA GLY A 1053 -26.67 3.40 0.59
C GLY A 1053 -26.32 4.64 -0.25
N VAL A 1054 -25.02 4.89 -0.41
CA VAL A 1054 -24.50 6.15 -0.98
C VAL A 1054 -24.89 6.37 -2.44
N ARG A 1055 -25.12 5.31 -3.22
CA ARG A 1055 -25.51 5.40 -4.63
C ARG A 1055 -26.97 5.84 -4.77
N ALA A 1056 -27.86 5.31 -3.94
CA ALA A 1056 -29.24 5.76 -3.84
C ALA A 1056 -29.32 7.24 -3.40
N TRP A 1057 -28.48 7.66 -2.45
CA TRP A 1057 -28.43 9.06 -2.01
C TRP A 1057 -27.88 9.99 -3.09
N ALA A 1058 -26.77 9.61 -3.73
CA ALA A 1058 -26.21 10.36 -4.86
C ALA A 1058 -27.16 10.41 -6.06
N GLY A 1059 -27.92 9.34 -6.29
CA GLY A 1059 -28.94 9.20 -7.32
C GLY A 1059 -30.14 10.13 -7.19
N ARG A 1060 -30.31 10.86 -6.07
CA ARG A 1060 -31.27 11.98 -5.99
C ARG A 1060 -30.96 13.13 -6.94
N GLN A 1061 -29.71 13.25 -7.37
CA GLN A 1061 -29.19 14.39 -8.15
C GLN A 1061 -29.44 15.73 -7.44
N ASP A 1062 -29.24 15.75 -6.12
CA ASP A 1062 -29.30 16.97 -5.29
C ASP A 1062 -28.35 18.03 -5.88
N ASP A 1063 -28.80 19.28 -6.01
CA ASP A 1063 -27.89 20.40 -6.26
C ASP A 1063 -26.78 20.42 -5.19
N LEU A 1064 -25.55 20.79 -5.56
CA LEU A 1064 -24.40 20.98 -4.66
C LEU A 1064 -23.74 22.36 -4.82
N ALA A 1065 -24.45 23.35 -5.36
CA ALA A 1065 -23.97 24.73 -5.41
C ALA A 1065 -23.61 25.26 -4.00
N PRO A 1066 -22.55 26.09 -3.87
CA PRO A 1066 -22.15 26.65 -2.59
C PRO A 1066 -23.28 27.53 -2.03
N ALA A 1067 -23.74 27.19 -0.83
CA ALA A 1067 -24.86 27.85 -0.18
C ALA A 1067 -24.42 28.60 1.09
N ALA A 1068 -25.27 29.53 1.52
CA ALA A 1068 -25.04 30.38 2.70
C ALA A 1068 -25.28 29.62 4.02
N ALA A 1069 -24.88 30.25 5.13
CA ALA A 1069 -25.15 29.84 6.51
C ALA A 1069 -26.46 29.06 6.71
N GLY A 1070 -26.37 27.89 7.36
CA GLY A 1070 -27.50 27.03 7.70
C GLY A 1070 -27.98 26.10 6.58
N SER A 1071 -27.50 26.26 5.34
CA SER A 1071 -27.78 25.31 4.25
C SER A 1071 -26.92 24.05 4.40
N PRO A 1072 -27.42 22.84 4.10
CA PRO A 1072 -26.60 21.63 4.17
C PRO A 1072 -25.44 21.67 3.16
N GLY A 1073 -24.21 21.40 3.61
CA GLY A 1073 -23.03 21.33 2.74
C GLY A 1073 -22.94 20.01 1.95
N PRO A 1074 -21.96 19.86 1.04
CA PRO A 1074 -21.65 18.57 0.45
C PRO A 1074 -20.94 17.64 1.46
N VAL A 1075 -21.29 16.36 1.47
CA VAL A 1075 -20.52 15.29 2.14
C VAL A 1075 -19.75 14.53 1.07
N VAL A 1076 -18.47 14.23 1.34
CA VAL A 1076 -17.64 13.42 0.44
C VAL A 1076 -17.46 12.04 1.02
N TRP A 1077 -17.61 11.03 0.18
CA TRP A 1077 -17.41 9.63 0.51
C TRP A 1077 -16.25 9.16 -0.36
N VAL A 1078 -15.18 8.65 0.26
CA VAL A 1078 -13.95 8.29 -0.44
C VAL A 1078 -13.77 6.79 -0.42
N GLN A 1079 -13.73 6.18 -1.60
CA GLN A 1079 -13.59 4.74 -1.74
C GLN A 1079 -12.17 4.35 -2.13
N PHE A 1080 -11.68 3.30 -1.48
CA PHE A 1080 -10.36 2.74 -1.68
C PHE A 1080 -10.41 1.25 -1.30
N GLY A 1081 -9.49 0.44 -1.83
CA GLY A 1081 -9.58 -1.00 -1.66
C GLY A 1081 -8.46 -1.80 -2.30
N ILE A 1082 -8.45 -3.11 -2.02
CA ILE A 1082 -7.54 -4.11 -2.58
C ILE A 1082 -8.35 -5.08 -3.42
N ASN A 1083 -7.86 -5.44 -4.61
CA ASN A 1083 -8.30 -6.66 -5.30
C ASN A 1083 -7.35 -7.79 -4.90
N HIS A 1084 -7.78 -8.63 -3.96
CA HIS A 1084 -6.93 -9.62 -3.32
C HIS A 1084 -6.93 -10.92 -4.14
N ILE A 1085 -5.78 -11.18 -4.75
CA ILE A 1085 -5.43 -12.46 -5.37
C ILE A 1085 -4.49 -13.15 -4.37
N PRO A 1086 -5.00 -14.06 -3.50
CA PRO A 1086 -4.18 -14.60 -2.42
C PRO A 1086 -3.00 -15.41 -2.95
N ARG A 1087 -1.92 -15.47 -2.19
CA ARG A 1087 -0.70 -16.24 -2.50
C ARG A 1087 -0.33 -17.15 -1.32
N VAL A 1088 0.58 -18.09 -1.55
CA VAL A 1088 0.99 -19.09 -0.55
C VAL A 1088 1.60 -18.41 0.69
N GLU A 1089 2.30 -17.29 0.51
CA GLU A 1089 2.89 -16.52 1.62
C GLU A 1089 1.88 -15.74 2.47
N ASP A 1090 0.58 -15.78 2.14
CA ASP A 1090 -0.49 -15.20 2.97
C ASP A 1090 -1.12 -16.24 3.94
N PHE A 1091 -0.58 -17.46 3.98
CA PHE A 1091 -1.11 -18.58 4.74
C PHE A 1091 0.03 -19.29 5.51
N PRO A 1092 -0.12 -19.67 6.80
CA PRO A 1092 -1.37 -19.75 7.56
C PRO A 1092 -1.88 -18.42 8.12
N VAL A 1093 -1.05 -17.38 8.14
CA VAL A 1093 -1.43 -16.03 8.53
C VAL A 1093 -0.77 -15.01 7.59
N MET A 1094 -1.55 -14.02 7.16
CA MET A 1094 -1.21 -13.07 6.12
C MET A 1094 -0.28 -11.96 6.64
N PRO A 1095 0.88 -11.72 5.99
CA PRO A 1095 1.67 -10.52 6.21
C PRO A 1095 0.89 -9.27 5.75
N MET A 1096 0.80 -8.26 6.60
CA MET A 1096 -0.08 -7.12 6.38
C MET A 1096 0.10 -6.38 5.02
N GLU A 1097 -1.03 -6.02 4.39
CA GLU A 1097 -1.10 -5.13 3.24
C GLU A 1097 -1.69 -3.76 3.65
N MET A 1098 -1.14 -2.65 3.12
CA MET A 1098 -1.42 -1.29 3.60
C MET A 1098 -2.02 -0.37 2.53
N LEU A 1099 -3.13 0.28 2.86
CA LEU A 1099 -3.75 1.36 2.07
C LEU A 1099 -3.69 2.70 2.81
N LYS A 1100 -3.63 3.81 2.06
CA LYS A 1100 -3.60 5.18 2.61
C LYS A 1100 -4.41 6.18 1.79
N VAL A 1101 -5.30 6.91 2.46
CA VAL A 1101 -6.01 8.09 1.92
C VAL A 1101 -5.56 9.32 2.69
N THR A 1102 -4.91 10.28 2.02
CA THR A 1102 -4.38 11.50 2.66
C THR A 1102 -5.14 12.75 2.24
N MET A 1103 -5.69 13.46 3.22
CA MET A 1103 -6.25 14.81 3.07
C MET A 1103 -5.16 15.84 3.37
N ARG A 1104 -4.81 16.66 2.38
CA ARG A 1104 -3.64 17.57 2.41
C ARG A 1104 -4.05 19.03 2.17
N PRO A 1105 -3.59 20.02 2.97
CA PRO A 1105 -3.89 21.43 2.75
C PRO A 1105 -3.37 21.93 1.39
N VAL A 1106 -4.18 22.75 0.73
CA VAL A 1106 -3.86 23.46 -0.52
C VAL A 1106 -4.35 24.90 -0.41
N ASN A 1107 -3.43 25.86 -0.42
CA ASN A 1107 -3.72 27.28 -0.17
C ASN A 1107 -4.35 27.59 1.21
N PHE A 1108 -4.52 26.61 2.11
CA PHE A 1108 -5.13 26.83 3.44
C PHE A 1108 -4.23 27.67 4.36
N PHE A 1109 -2.91 27.54 4.19
CA PHE A 1109 -1.89 28.34 4.85
C PHE A 1109 -1.21 29.29 3.83
N ASP A 1110 -0.63 30.39 4.31
CA ASP A 1110 0.11 31.35 3.46
C ASP A 1110 1.55 30.87 3.12
N ARG A 1111 2.05 29.89 3.86
CA ARG A 1111 3.36 29.25 3.73
C ARG A 1111 3.30 27.80 4.24
N ASN A 1112 4.43 27.09 4.25
CA ASN A 1112 4.54 25.80 4.94
C ASN A 1112 4.23 26.00 6.45
N PRO A 1113 3.19 25.36 7.02
CA PRO A 1113 2.76 25.56 8.42
C PRO A 1113 3.70 24.92 9.44
N ALA A 1114 4.71 24.17 9.00
CA ALA A 1114 5.72 23.49 9.83
C ALA A 1114 7.11 24.13 9.75
N LEU A 1115 7.19 25.46 9.52
CA LEU A 1115 8.46 26.22 9.53
C LEU A 1115 8.91 26.64 10.93
N ASP A 1116 8.02 26.56 11.92
CA ASP A 1116 8.27 26.80 13.35
C ASP A 1116 8.61 25.52 14.14
N VAL A 1117 8.47 24.34 13.53
CA VAL A 1117 8.93 23.08 14.10
C VAL A 1117 10.46 23.14 14.30
N PRO A 1118 10.98 22.79 15.50
CA PRO A 1118 12.41 22.85 15.79
C PRO A 1118 13.27 22.03 14.80
N PRO A 1119 14.41 22.58 14.32
CA PRO A 1119 15.37 21.84 13.51
C PRO A 1119 15.88 20.58 14.20
N SER A 1120 15.98 19.49 13.45
CA SER A 1120 16.57 18.23 13.85
C SER A 1120 18.05 18.41 14.24
N ARG A 1121 18.40 18.07 15.47
CA ARG A 1121 19.74 18.20 16.06
C ARG A 1121 20.17 16.94 16.81
N GLN A 1122 21.48 16.68 16.91
CA GLN A 1122 21.99 15.46 17.55
C GLN A 1122 21.87 15.52 19.09
N GLU A 1123 21.98 16.71 19.68
CA GLU A 1123 21.81 16.98 21.11
C GLU A 1123 20.38 16.74 21.60
N PHE A 1124 19.41 16.67 20.67
CA PHE A 1124 17.99 16.38 20.94
C PHE A 1124 17.60 14.94 20.52
N ASN A 1125 18.11 14.46 19.38
CA ASN A 1125 17.75 13.13 18.85
C ASN A 1125 18.63 11.98 19.39
N CYS A 1126 19.76 12.27 20.04
CA CYS A 1126 20.64 11.31 20.74
C CYS A 1126 20.95 10.01 19.97
N SER A 1127 21.13 10.11 18.64
CA SER A 1127 21.29 8.93 17.77
C SER A 1127 22.69 8.32 17.89
N VAL A 1128 22.80 6.98 17.80
CA VAL A 1128 24.08 6.26 18.02
C VAL A 1128 24.68 5.75 16.72
N GLY A 1129 25.90 6.18 16.39
CA GLY A 1129 26.64 5.73 15.20
C GLY A 1129 27.21 4.32 15.34
N LEU A 1130 26.52 3.33 14.77
CA LEU A 1130 26.91 1.90 14.83
C LEU A 1130 28.28 1.56 14.21
N ASN A 1131 28.88 2.49 13.47
CA ASN A 1131 30.19 2.40 12.84
C ASN A 1131 31.24 3.35 13.45
N GLY A 1132 31.00 3.88 14.66
CA GLY A 1132 31.91 4.81 15.34
C GLY A 1132 31.85 6.25 14.82
N VAL A 1133 30.84 6.62 14.02
CA VAL A 1133 30.58 8.02 13.68
C VAL A 1133 30.06 8.75 14.92
N ALA A 1134 30.87 9.67 15.43
CA ALA A 1134 30.50 10.64 16.44
C ALA A 1134 30.65 12.05 15.84
N ASP A 1135 29.52 12.73 15.62
CA ASP A 1135 29.53 14.11 15.11
C ASP A 1135 29.97 15.07 16.22
N GLY A 1136 31.24 15.49 16.18
CA GLY A 1136 31.75 16.57 17.02
C GLY A 1136 31.07 17.89 16.62
N VAL A 1137 30.46 18.57 17.60
CA VAL A 1137 29.70 19.82 17.37
C VAL A 1137 30.65 20.95 16.97
N ALA A 1138 30.80 21.18 15.67
CA ALA A 1138 31.64 22.22 15.10
C ALA A 1138 30.92 23.58 15.09
N GLU A 1139 31.19 24.42 16.10
CA GLU A 1139 30.75 25.81 16.10
C GLU A 1139 31.42 26.62 14.97
N LEU A 1140 30.63 27.02 13.98
CA LEU A 1140 31.06 27.95 12.92
C LEU A 1140 31.21 29.38 13.47
N LYS A 1141 32.38 29.70 14.01
CA LYS A 1141 32.74 31.08 14.38
C LYS A 1141 32.95 31.93 13.12
N ILE A 1142 32.07 32.91 12.93
CA ILE A 1142 32.20 33.93 11.90
C ILE A 1142 33.17 35.00 12.43
N GLY A 1143 34.25 35.27 11.70
CA GLY A 1143 35.19 36.35 12.04
C GLY A 1143 34.63 37.72 11.65
N GLU A 1144 35.18 38.79 12.24
CA GLU A 1144 34.69 40.18 12.09
C GLU A 1144 34.60 40.68 10.64
N GLY A 1145 35.33 40.07 9.70
CA GLY A 1145 35.25 40.33 8.26
C GLY A 1145 34.08 39.66 7.52
N GLY A 1146 33.12 39.05 8.22
CA GLY A 1146 31.87 38.52 7.64
C GLY A 1146 31.99 37.28 6.74
N LYS A 1147 33.18 36.69 6.61
CA LYS A 1147 33.39 35.42 5.89
C LYS A 1147 33.28 34.24 6.86
N PRO A 1148 32.55 33.16 6.51
CA PRO A 1148 32.61 31.92 7.28
C PRO A 1148 34.00 31.28 7.16
N CYS A 1149 34.54 30.77 8.26
CA CYS A 1149 35.84 30.12 8.27
C CYS A 1149 35.71 28.61 8.02
N CYS A 1150 35.86 28.20 6.75
CA CYS A 1150 36.24 26.84 6.39
C CYS A 1150 36.88 26.81 4.99
N GLN A 1151 38.08 26.24 4.92
CA GLN A 1151 38.59 25.53 3.74
C GLN A 1151 38.14 24.07 3.83
#